data_AF-A0A2M8BMS9-F1
#
_entry.id   AF-A0A2M8BMS9-F1
#
_cell.length_a   1.000
_cell.length_b   1.000
_cell.length_c   1.000
_cell.angle_alpha   90.00
_cell.angle_beta   90.00
_cell.angle_gamma   90.00
#
_symmetry.space_group_name_H-M   'P 1'
#
loop_
_entity.id
_entity.type
_entity.pdbx_description
1 polymer ?
#
loop_
_entity_poly.entity_id
_entity_poly.type
_entity_poly.pdbx_seq_one_letter_code
_entity_poly.pdbx_strand_id
1 'polypeptide(L)'
;MKPTLQLLLCWLLLLLFSVGCDDGPAAAPCRDVTCSGVGTCAVVGGVATCDCPAGTATSGTECLATPCQDLACAFGTCEVQGQSAACTCDPGYAGALCDACDVGYHTENMACVADTACGDLVCVHGACSLAGASPECVCQTGFAGTLCDQCAAGFTPQGERCVGASACDPDPCIYGVCKDNNGVAACTCEPKYTGAYCDSCAEGYWPSGLQCLEGPPCNLVEFAYVDPTATSVWVTGSFTSWAATPAGGAIELSDDGAGNWTGSTTIEPGGQHTYKFIVDGTDWVYDPSNPLKVDDGFGGSNSIVEVCSTGPSTPCNEITFTFQDTAASTVWVTGTFSAWGVTPAAGALELVAGSGGSWSLTTVITPDGNHQYKYIVDGTDWRIDPTHPTVDDGTGNLNNALVVCDGGPVTTTCGDVTAFDWRDAVMYFVMVDRFYDSDAQRDTVSGAEDGPGNGSSAQYMGGDLAGVTAKLGYLSDLGVTALWLTAPYENRDSAGKGMGADSHYYSAYHGYWPSPANTDFDAAGGPAPRPAVESRLGDEADLRALVSAAHAATSANDDGIKVLFDYVMNHVDIESGLYQSHNDWFARRNGSFALCGDGLWDDPYWSQRCAFTDYLPPFDFDNAAARAWSVADALWWATEFGVDGYRLDAIKHVPLSWLVDLRARLNSDITTPA
;
A
#
# COMPACT_ATOMS: atom_id res chain seq x y z
N MET A 1 1.57 70.47 34.12
CA MET A 1 0.21 70.29 34.65
C MET A 1 -0.41 69.10 33.96
N LYS A 2 -0.80 68.11 34.77
CA LYS A 2 -1.77 67.01 34.63
C LYS A 2 -1.95 66.16 33.34
N PRO A 3 -2.32 64.87 33.50
CA PRO A 3 -2.35 63.83 32.46
C PRO A 3 -3.76 63.21 32.24
N THR A 4 -3.85 62.14 31.42
CA THR A 4 -4.67 60.90 31.58
C THR A 4 -6.22 60.85 31.42
N LEU A 5 -6.66 59.93 30.52
CA LEU A 5 -7.61 58.77 30.71
C LEU A 5 -9.15 58.92 30.57
N GLN A 6 -9.77 57.79 30.11
CA GLN A 6 -11.17 57.27 30.19
C GLN A 6 -12.00 57.35 28.88
N LEU A 7 -12.40 56.27 28.15
CA LEU A 7 -13.03 54.96 28.43
C LEU A 7 -14.47 55.05 28.99
N LEU A 8 -15.44 54.44 28.25
CA LEU A 8 -16.63 53.68 28.71
C LEU A 8 -18.05 54.09 28.21
N LEU A 9 -18.71 53.07 27.64
CA LEU A 9 -20.14 52.68 27.61
C LEU A 9 -21.15 53.47 26.76
N CYS A 10 -21.78 52.88 25.74
CA CYS A 10 -22.80 51.79 25.71
C CYS A 10 -24.23 52.19 26.16
N TRP A 11 -25.16 51.95 25.22
CA TRP A 11 -26.53 51.45 25.40
C TRP A 11 -27.67 52.44 25.70
N LEU A 12 -28.58 52.63 24.72
CA LEU A 12 -29.92 51.99 24.66
C LEU A 12 -31.06 52.95 24.19
N LEU A 13 -31.92 52.37 23.34
CA LEU A 13 -33.30 52.70 22.91
C LEU A 13 -33.51 53.69 21.74
N LEU A 14 -33.97 53.25 20.56
CA LEU A 14 -35.31 52.69 20.17
C LEU A 14 -36.42 53.76 20.08
N LEU A 15 -36.85 54.11 18.85
CA LEU A 15 -38.17 53.75 18.27
C LEU A 15 -38.63 54.68 17.11
N LEU A 16 -38.99 54.01 16.00
CA LEU A 16 -40.08 54.31 15.03
C LEU A 16 -39.90 55.49 14.05
N PHE A 17 -39.77 55.20 12.75
CA PHE A 17 -40.93 54.93 11.86
C PHE A 17 -40.50 54.26 10.54
N SER A 18 -41.44 53.45 10.06
CA SER A 18 -41.44 52.44 9.00
C SER A 18 -41.78 52.96 7.60
N VAL A 19 -41.11 52.41 6.58
CA VAL A 19 -41.65 51.93 5.28
C VAL A 19 -40.63 50.86 4.84
N GLY A 20 -40.90 49.57 4.63
CA GLY A 20 -42.09 48.91 4.09
C GLY A 20 -41.78 48.44 2.66
N CYS A 21 -41.13 47.29 2.50
CA CYS A 21 -41.14 46.49 1.26
C CYS A 21 -41.43 45.03 1.61
N ASP A 22 -42.34 44.46 0.83
CA ASP A 22 -43.08 43.21 1.03
C ASP A 22 -42.23 41.95 1.23
N ASP A 23 -42.76 41.10 2.12
CA ASP A 23 -42.47 39.68 2.27
C ASP A 23 -42.96 38.88 1.04
N GLY A 24 -42.04 38.19 0.37
CA GLY A 24 -42.39 37.02 -0.42
C GLY A 24 -42.80 35.85 0.50
N PRO A 25 -43.54 34.84 0.01
CA PRO A 25 -44.02 33.76 0.87
C PRO A 25 -42.82 33.03 1.48
N ALA A 26 -42.79 32.94 2.82
CA ALA A 26 -41.81 32.14 3.55
C ALA A 26 -41.76 30.75 2.92
N ALA A 27 -40.58 30.37 2.41
CA ALA A 27 -40.39 29.07 1.76
C ALA A 27 -40.87 27.97 2.72
N ALA A 28 -41.73 27.07 2.22
CA ALA A 28 -42.16 25.92 2.99
C ALA A 28 -40.90 25.15 3.44
N PRO A 29 -40.73 24.79 4.72
CA PRO A 29 -39.47 24.26 5.24
C PRO A 29 -38.91 23.06 4.47
N CYS A 30 -39.78 22.22 3.89
CA CYS A 30 -39.40 21.05 3.09
C CYS A 30 -39.18 21.31 1.59
N ARG A 31 -39.27 22.56 1.12
CA ARG A 31 -39.26 22.87 -0.33
C ARG A 31 -37.97 22.45 -1.02
N ASP A 32 -36.84 22.52 -0.31
CA ASP A 32 -35.51 22.21 -0.84
C ASP A 32 -34.82 21.09 -0.03
N VAL A 33 -35.59 20.29 0.72
CA VAL A 33 -35.08 19.17 1.53
C VAL A 33 -35.41 17.85 0.86
N THR A 34 -34.38 17.17 0.36
CA THR A 34 -34.52 15.93 -0.41
C THR A 34 -34.37 14.66 0.43
N CYS A 35 -33.98 14.77 1.71
CA CYS A 35 -33.72 13.65 2.61
C CYS A 35 -32.82 12.57 1.97
N SER A 36 -31.74 13.03 1.33
CA SER A 36 -30.78 12.19 0.61
C SER A 36 -31.41 11.33 -0.51
N GLY A 37 -32.60 11.68 -0.99
CA GLY A 37 -33.33 10.94 -2.04
C GLY A 37 -33.99 9.63 -1.58
N VAL A 38 -33.81 9.25 -0.31
CA VAL A 38 -34.32 7.97 0.25
C VAL A 38 -35.36 8.16 1.35
N GLY A 39 -35.36 9.30 2.04
CA GLY A 39 -36.36 9.65 3.06
C GLY A 39 -37.43 10.61 2.56
N THR A 40 -38.44 10.84 3.40
CA THR A 40 -39.50 11.83 3.14
C THR A 40 -39.43 12.99 4.12
N CYS A 41 -39.44 14.23 3.62
CA CYS A 41 -39.42 15.41 4.47
C CYS A 41 -40.79 15.66 5.13
N ALA A 42 -40.78 15.89 6.44
CA ALA A 42 -41.92 16.29 7.25
C ALA A 42 -41.60 17.58 8.02
N VAL A 43 -42.63 18.35 8.37
CA VAL A 43 -42.46 19.57 9.18
C VAL A 43 -42.88 19.29 10.61
N VAL A 44 -41.93 19.30 11.54
CA VAL A 44 -42.16 19.10 12.98
C VAL A 44 -41.72 20.36 13.72
N GLY A 45 -42.64 21.00 14.45
CA GLY A 45 -42.32 22.23 15.20
C GLY A 45 -41.91 23.45 14.36
N GLY A 46 -42.22 23.44 13.05
CA GLY A 46 -41.84 24.51 12.11
C GLY A 46 -40.48 24.32 11.44
N VAL A 47 -39.78 23.20 11.71
CA VAL A 47 -38.48 22.86 11.13
C VAL A 47 -38.64 21.63 10.22
N ALA A 48 -37.95 21.63 9.09
CA ALA A 48 -37.90 20.49 8.17
C ALA A 48 -37.12 19.35 8.83
N THR A 49 -37.73 18.17 8.90
CA THR A 49 -37.14 16.95 9.48
C THR A 49 -37.37 15.80 8.51
N CYS A 50 -36.36 14.97 8.29
CA CYS A 50 -36.50 13.81 7.42
C CYS A 50 -37.02 12.60 8.18
N ASP A 51 -38.02 11.94 7.62
CA ASP A 51 -38.45 10.60 8.02
C ASP A 51 -37.70 9.59 7.14
N CYS A 52 -36.75 8.89 7.75
CA CYS A 52 -35.80 8.05 7.03
C CYS A 52 -36.20 6.56 7.07
N PRO A 53 -36.05 5.82 5.95
CA PRO A 53 -36.37 4.40 5.89
C PRO A 53 -35.45 3.58 6.80
N ALA A 54 -35.94 2.41 7.25
CA ALA A 54 -35.21 1.52 8.14
C ALA A 54 -33.82 1.14 7.55
N GLY A 55 -32.76 1.25 8.37
CA GLY A 55 -31.37 1.03 7.97
C GLY A 55 -30.56 2.31 7.72
N THR A 56 -31.20 3.48 7.74
CA THR A 56 -30.56 4.80 7.65
C THR A 56 -30.81 5.61 8.93
N ALA A 57 -29.90 6.54 9.26
CA ALA A 57 -30.04 7.41 10.43
C ALA A 57 -30.37 8.85 10.01
N THR A 58 -31.23 9.52 10.78
CA THR A 58 -31.56 10.94 10.59
C THR A 58 -30.46 11.83 11.16
N SER A 59 -29.85 12.64 10.31
CA SER A 59 -28.95 13.72 10.73
C SER A 59 -29.44 15.03 10.12
N GLY A 60 -30.15 15.84 10.91
CA GLY A 60 -30.76 17.08 10.43
C GLY A 60 -31.80 16.82 9.32
N THR A 61 -31.51 17.28 8.10
CA THR A 61 -32.36 17.14 6.91
C THR A 61 -31.87 16.05 5.94
N GLU A 62 -31.05 15.11 6.43
CA GLU A 62 -30.45 14.05 5.64
C GLU A 62 -30.71 12.67 6.25
N CYS A 63 -30.81 11.68 5.37
CA CYS A 63 -30.77 10.26 5.73
C CYS A 63 -29.37 9.75 5.36
N LEU A 64 -28.57 9.38 6.37
CA LEU A 64 -27.21 8.87 6.16
C LEU A 64 -27.19 7.34 6.19
N ALA A 65 -26.34 6.76 5.34
CA ALA A 65 -25.92 5.37 5.44
C ALA A 65 -25.43 5.11 6.86
N THR A 66 -25.96 4.07 7.51
CA THR A 66 -25.45 3.72 8.84
C THR A 66 -24.10 3.03 8.68
N PRO A 67 -23.17 3.16 9.65
CA PRO A 67 -21.93 2.36 9.66
C PRO A 67 -22.16 0.84 9.58
N CYS A 68 -23.39 0.37 9.76
CA CYS A 68 -23.81 -1.02 9.60
C CYS A 68 -24.18 -1.43 8.16
N GLN A 69 -24.18 -0.50 7.21
CA GLN A 69 -24.45 -0.81 5.79
C GLN A 69 -23.30 -1.62 5.15
N ASP A 70 -22.07 -1.41 5.64
CA ASP A 70 -20.84 -2.02 5.11
C ASP A 70 -20.19 -3.02 6.09
N LEU A 71 -20.75 -3.20 7.29
CA LEU A 71 -20.29 -4.18 8.29
C LEU A 71 -21.23 -5.39 8.33
N ALA A 72 -20.83 -6.49 7.69
CA ALA A 72 -21.55 -7.75 7.73
C ALA A 72 -21.14 -8.60 8.95
N CYS A 73 -22.09 -8.79 9.88
CA CYS A 73 -21.94 -9.73 10.99
C CYS A 73 -22.37 -11.12 10.52
N ALA A 74 -21.54 -12.15 10.69
CA ALA A 74 -21.82 -13.50 10.21
C ALA A 74 -23.04 -14.12 10.90
N PHE A 75 -23.08 -14.08 12.24
CA PHE A 75 -24.21 -14.55 13.05
C PHE A 75 -24.52 -13.56 14.19
N GLY A 76 -24.98 -12.38 13.80
CA GLY A 76 -25.31 -11.31 14.74
C GLY A 76 -25.94 -10.11 14.05
N THR A 77 -26.30 -9.11 14.84
CA THR A 77 -26.87 -7.86 14.34
C THR A 77 -25.86 -6.74 14.50
N CYS A 78 -25.63 -5.96 13.44
CA CYS A 78 -24.79 -4.77 13.56
C CYS A 78 -25.54 -3.67 14.32
N GLU A 79 -24.86 -3.07 15.30
CA GLU A 79 -25.34 -1.92 16.06
C GLU A 79 -24.41 -0.72 15.90
N VAL A 80 -24.99 0.47 15.81
CA VAL A 80 -24.25 1.74 15.73
C VAL A 80 -23.89 2.19 17.14
N GLN A 81 -22.59 2.23 17.45
CA GLN A 81 -22.04 2.77 18.69
C GLN A 81 -21.33 4.10 18.42
N GLY A 82 -22.05 5.22 18.60
CA GLY A 82 -21.49 6.55 18.35
C GLY A 82 -21.32 6.82 16.84
N GLN A 83 -20.07 6.99 16.38
CA GLN A 83 -19.72 7.16 14.96
C GLN A 83 -19.19 5.86 14.30
N SER A 84 -19.17 4.73 15.02
CA SER A 84 -18.68 3.43 14.55
C SER A 84 -19.76 2.35 14.59
N ALA A 85 -19.60 1.27 13.81
CA ALA A 85 -20.44 0.07 13.86
C ALA A 85 -19.70 -1.08 14.56
N ALA A 86 -20.44 -1.91 15.27
CA ALA A 86 -19.95 -3.14 15.88
C ALA A 86 -21.03 -4.23 15.82
N CYS A 87 -20.60 -5.49 15.75
CA CYS A 87 -21.51 -6.62 15.74
C CYS A 87 -21.91 -7.03 17.17
N THR A 88 -23.21 -7.12 17.41
CA THR A 88 -23.79 -7.79 18.58
C THR A 88 -24.17 -9.20 18.18
N CYS A 89 -23.45 -10.19 18.68
CA CYS A 89 -23.58 -11.57 18.24
C CYS A 89 -24.86 -12.25 18.75
N ASP A 90 -25.43 -13.11 17.91
CA ASP A 90 -26.54 -13.97 18.28
C ASP A 90 -26.07 -14.96 19.37
N PRO A 91 -26.97 -15.43 20.27
CA PRO A 91 -26.59 -16.33 21.34
C PRO A 91 -25.90 -17.59 20.83
N GLY A 92 -24.68 -17.81 21.30
CA GLY A 92 -23.83 -18.93 20.88
C GLY A 92 -22.77 -18.59 19.84
N TYR A 93 -22.75 -17.35 19.36
CA TYR A 93 -21.74 -16.83 18.45
C TYR A 93 -20.95 -15.70 19.14
N ALA A 94 -19.68 -15.56 18.78
CA ALA A 94 -18.73 -14.63 19.35
C ALA A 94 -17.73 -14.13 18.29
N GLY A 95 -16.91 -13.14 18.65
CA GLY A 95 -15.95 -12.50 17.76
C GLY A 95 -16.41 -11.13 17.27
N ALA A 96 -15.48 -10.33 16.74
CA ALA A 96 -15.77 -8.97 16.28
C ALA A 96 -16.78 -8.91 15.12
N LEU A 97 -16.88 -10.01 14.35
CA LEU A 97 -17.82 -10.20 13.26
C LEU A 97 -18.83 -11.34 13.51
N CYS A 98 -18.87 -11.91 14.73
CA CYS A 98 -19.75 -13.02 15.09
C CYS A 98 -19.59 -14.28 14.24
N ASP A 99 -18.34 -14.60 13.89
CA ASP A 99 -17.93 -15.70 13.03
C ASP A 99 -17.30 -16.89 13.79
N ALA A 100 -17.22 -16.80 15.11
CA ALA A 100 -16.78 -17.87 16.00
C ALA A 100 -17.92 -18.34 16.92
N CYS A 101 -17.79 -19.53 17.52
CA CYS A 101 -18.71 -19.98 18.56
C CYS A 101 -18.35 -19.37 19.91
N ASP A 102 -19.36 -18.92 20.66
CA ASP A 102 -19.19 -18.42 22.02
C ASP A 102 -18.87 -19.56 22.99
N VAL A 103 -18.33 -19.23 24.16
CA VAL A 103 -17.96 -20.21 25.18
C VAL A 103 -19.20 -21.00 25.63
N GLY A 104 -19.14 -22.33 25.47
CA GLY A 104 -20.27 -23.24 25.74
C GLY A 104 -21.07 -23.64 24.49
N TYR A 105 -20.54 -23.36 23.30
CA TYR A 105 -21.07 -23.74 22.00
C TYR A 105 -19.94 -24.28 21.10
N HIS A 106 -20.25 -25.24 20.21
CA HIS A 106 -19.34 -25.80 19.22
C HIS A 106 -19.92 -25.75 17.81
N THR A 107 -19.06 -25.94 16.80
CA THR A 107 -19.47 -25.96 15.39
C THR A 107 -20.04 -27.32 14.98
N GLU A 108 -21.27 -27.32 14.48
CA GLU A 108 -21.94 -28.46 13.87
C GLU A 108 -22.55 -28.03 12.53
N ASN A 109 -22.13 -28.66 11.41
CA ASN A 109 -22.52 -28.24 10.05
C ASN A 109 -22.36 -26.73 9.79
N MET A 110 -21.25 -26.15 10.24
CA MET A 110 -20.96 -24.70 10.11
C MET A 110 -21.91 -23.77 10.89
N ALA A 111 -22.65 -24.28 11.89
CA ALA A 111 -23.44 -23.48 12.82
C ALA A 111 -23.00 -23.73 14.27
N CYS A 112 -23.13 -22.73 15.14
CA CYS A 112 -22.80 -22.87 16.56
C CYS A 112 -24.00 -23.43 17.34
N VAL A 113 -23.82 -24.59 17.96
CA VAL A 113 -24.83 -25.31 18.73
C VAL A 113 -24.41 -25.42 20.19
N ALA A 114 -25.37 -25.28 21.11
CA ALA A 114 -25.09 -25.26 22.55
C ALA A 114 -24.65 -26.63 23.08
N ASP A 115 -23.64 -26.66 23.94
CA ASP A 115 -23.00 -27.86 24.50
C ASP A 115 -23.87 -28.57 25.55
N THR A 116 -25.10 -28.92 25.21
CA THR A 116 -26.08 -29.45 26.17
C THR A 116 -26.19 -30.97 26.17
N ALA A 117 -25.80 -31.65 25.08
CA ALA A 117 -25.78 -33.11 25.01
C ALA A 117 -24.57 -33.70 24.26
N CYS A 118 -24.01 -32.97 23.29
CA CYS A 118 -22.82 -33.40 22.54
C CYS A 118 -21.49 -32.97 23.17
N GLY A 119 -21.52 -32.15 24.23
CA GLY A 119 -20.31 -31.53 24.79
C GLY A 119 -19.58 -30.74 23.70
N ASP A 120 -18.24 -30.73 23.74
CA ASP A 120 -17.39 -30.02 22.78
C ASP A 120 -17.15 -30.83 21.48
N LEU A 121 -18.02 -31.80 21.15
CA LEU A 121 -17.83 -32.71 20.02
C LEU A 121 -18.08 -32.00 18.68
N VAL A 122 -17.02 -31.58 18.01
CA VAL A 122 -17.08 -30.90 16.70
C VAL A 122 -17.28 -31.91 15.56
N CYS A 123 -18.36 -31.78 14.80
CA CYS A 123 -18.59 -32.57 13.59
C CYS A 123 -18.35 -31.70 12.34
N VAL A 124 -17.24 -31.95 11.65
CA VAL A 124 -16.73 -31.09 10.56
C VAL A 124 -17.66 -31.15 9.33
N HIS A 125 -17.89 -32.35 8.79
CA HIS A 125 -18.86 -32.60 7.71
C HIS A 125 -19.94 -33.59 8.13
N GLY A 126 -20.60 -33.32 9.25
CA GLY A 126 -21.62 -34.20 9.84
C GLY A 126 -22.44 -33.54 10.93
N ALA A 127 -23.47 -34.24 11.38
CA ALA A 127 -24.32 -33.83 12.49
C ALA A 127 -24.11 -34.72 13.72
N CYS A 128 -24.07 -34.15 14.91
CA CYS A 128 -24.04 -34.91 16.15
C CYS A 128 -25.38 -35.66 16.34
N SER A 129 -25.27 -36.93 16.73
CA SER A 129 -26.41 -37.82 17.00
C SER A 129 -26.27 -38.47 18.37
N LEU A 130 -27.42 -38.63 19.04
CA LEU A 130 -27.56 -39.30 20.34
C LEU A 130 -28.19 -40.69 20.23
N ALA A 131 -28.12 -41.32 19.05
CA ALA A 131 -28.72 -42.64 18.83
C ALA A 131 -28.04 -43.77 19.64
N GLY A 132 -26.85 -43.53 20.22
CA GLY A 132 -26.08 -44.45 21.06
C GLY A 132 -25.97 -44.02 22.54
N ALA A 133 -25.08 -44.70 23.29
CA ALA A 133 -24.83 -44.41 24.71
C ALA A 133 -23.90 -43.21 24.95
N SER A 134 -23.30 -42.67 23.89
CA SER A 134 -22.42 -41.50 23.85
C SER A 134 -22.67 -40.71 22.57
N PRO A 135 -22.44 -39.38 22.55
CA PRO A 135 -22.61 -38.56 21.35
C PRO A 135 -21.64 -38.97 20.24
N GLU A 136 -22.10 -39.03 19.00
CA GLU A 136 -21.30 -39.42 17.83
C GLU A 136 -21.67 -38.59 16.61
N CYS A 137 -20.72 -38.33 15.71
CA CYS A 137 -20.99 -37.63 14.46
C CYS A 137 -21.55 -38.60 13.40
N VAL A 138 -22.67 -38.22 12.79
CA VAL A 138 -23.25 -38.85 11.60
C VAL A 138 -22.77 -38.08 10.39
N CYS A 139 -21.88 -38.69 9.61
CA CYS A 139 -21.20 -38.03 8.51
C CYS A 139 -22.07 -37.91 7.26
N GLN A 140 -21.87 -36.80 6.55
CA GLN A 140 -22.41 -36.58 5.23
C GLN A 140 -21.77 -37.56 4.22
N THR A 141 -22.47 -37.85 3.13
CA THR A 141 -21.99 -38.79 2.09
C THR A 141 -20.62 -38.36 1.55
N GLY A 142 -19.71 -39.32 1.41
CA GLY A 142 -18.33 -39.06 1.00
C GLY A 142 -17.38 -38.81 2.17
N PHE A 143 -17.91 -38.53 3.36
CA PHE A 143 -17.13 -38.32 4.58
C PHE A 143 -17.35 -39.45 5.59
N ALA A 144 -16.33 -39.68 6.40
CA ALA A 144 -16.24 -40.71 7.41
C ALA A 144 -15.31 -40.24 8.54
N GLY A 145 -15.09 -41.09 9.53
CA GLY A 145 -14.34 -40.74 10.73
C GLY A 145 -15.24 -40.30 11.87
N THR A 146 -14.69 -40.27 13.08
CA THR A 146 -15.45 -39.98 14.30
C THR A 146 -15.90 -38.52 14.39
N LEU A 147 -15.25 -37.62 13.65
CA LEU A 147 -15.58 -36.19 13.54
C LEU A 147 -16.02 -35.79 12.12
N CYS A 148 -16.20 -36.76 11.23
CA CYS A 148 -16.55 -36.54 9.81
C CYS A 148 -15.56 -35.67 9.04
N ASP A 149 -14.28 -35.90 9.32
CA ASP A 149 -13.11 -35.18 8.82
C ASP A 149 -12.27 -36.03 7.85
N GLN A 150 -12.71 -37.25 7.53
CA GLN A 150 -12.01 -38.17 6.63
C GLN A 150 -12.88 -38.54 5.44
N CYS A 151 -12.27 -39.06 4.37
CA CYS A 151 -13.02 -39.57 3.23
C CYS A 151 -13.56 -40.97 3.47
N ALA A 152 -14.83 -41.19 3.13
CA ALA A 152 -15.45 -42.50 3.15
C ALA A 152 -14.77 -43.45 2.16
N ALA A 153 -14.81 -44.75 2.45
CA ALA A 153 -14.23 -45.76 1.57
C ALA A 153 -14.83 -45.67 0.15
N GLY A 154 -13.97 -45.51 -0.86
CA GLY A 154 -14.36 -45.28 -2.26
C GLY A 154 -14.23 -43.82 -2.72
N PHE A 155 -13.84 -42.92 -1.81
CA PHE A 155 -13.56 -41.51 -2.06
C PHE A 155 -12.08 -41.23 -1.74
N THR A 156 -11.48 -40.31 -2.49
CA THR A 156 -10.06 -39.97 -2.47
C THR A 156 -9.94 -38.53 -1.97
N PRO A 157 -8.99 -38.16 -1.12
CA PRO A 157 -8.85 -36.75 -0.70
C PRO A 157 -8.28 -35.87 -1.83
N GLN A 158 -8.87 -34.70 -2.09
CA GLN A 158 -8.26 -33.59 -2.85
C GLN A 158 -8.53 -32.27 -2.11
N GLY A 159 -7.52 -31.74 -1.42
CA GLY A 159 -7.71 -30.62 -0.49
C GLY A 159 -8.68 -31.00 0.64
N GLU A 160 -9.60 -30.11 1.00
CA GLU A 160 -10.65 -30.35 2.02
C GLU A 160 -11.84 -31.18 1.48
N ARG A 161 -11.72 -31.77 0.29
CA ARG A 161 -12.80 -32.45 -0.42
C ARG A 161 -12.53 -33.93 -0.60
N CYS A 162 -13.58 -34.74 -0.51
CA CYS A 162 -13.53 -36.18 -0.73
C CYS A 162 -14.11 -36.57 -2.10
N VAL A 163 -13.23 -36.96 -3.03
CA VAL A 163 -13.49 -37.22 -4.46
C VAL A 163 -13.71 -38.70 -4.78
N GLY A 164 -14.93 -39.06 -5.16
CA GLY A 164 -15.34 -40.40 -5.61
C GLY A 164 -14.83 -40.77 -7.01
N ALA A 165 -15.19 -41.97 -7.49
CA ALA A 165 -14.80 -42.48 -8.82
C ALA A 165 -15.48 -41.76 -10.01
N SER A 166 -16.48 -40.92 -9.71
CA SER A 166 -17.13 -40.01 -10.65
C SER A 166 -16.36 -38.70 -10.63
N ALA A 167 -16.11 -38.10 -11.79
CA ALA A 167 -15.49 -36.77 -11.85
C ALA A 167 -16.36 -35.67 -11.18
N CYS A 168 -17.62 -35.99 -10.88
CA CYS A 168 -18.58 -35.11 -10.22
C CYS A 168 -18.73 -35.35 -8.72
N ASP A 169 -17.79 -36.05 -8.09
CA ASP A 169 -17.90 -36.37 -6.68
C ASP A 169 -16.58 -36.05 -5.99
N PRO A 170 -16.49 -35.04 -5.07
CA PRO A 170 -17.60 -34.15 -4.79
C PRO A 170 -17.81 -33.24 -5.99
N ASP A 171 -19.02 -32.72 -6.12
CA ASP A 171 -19.40 -31.91 -7.26
C ASP A 171 -18.41 -30.72 -7.42
N PRO A 172 -17.61 -30.69 -8.51
CA PRO A 172 -16.65 -29.62 -8.75
C PRO A 172 -17.34 -28.36 -9.27
N CYS A 173 -18.62 -28.41 -9.60
CA CYS A 173 -19.41 -27.28 -10.05
C CYS A 173 -19.88 -26.48 -8.84
N ILE A 174 -19.34 -25.27 -8.68
CA ILE A 174 -19.61 -24.43 -7.51
C ILE A 174 -21.06 -23.95 -7.52
N TYR A 175 -21.50 -23.38 -8.64
CA TYR A 175 -22.88 -22.91 -8.86
C TYR A 175 -23.50 -23.55 -10.10
N GLY A 176 -23.55 -24.87 -10.10
CA GLY A 176 -24.09 -25.63 -11.22
C GLY A 176 -24.32 -27.09 -10.87
N VAL A 177 -24.76 -27.84 -11.86
CA VAL A 177 -24.94 -29.29 -11.75
C VAL A 177 -23.83 -29.99 -12.54
N CYS A 178 -23.05 -30.85 -11.88
CA CYS A 178 -22.06 -31.64 -12.58
C CYS A 178 -22.65 -32.84 -13.30
N LYS A 179 -22.10 -33.11 -14.48
CA LYS A 179 -22.31 -34.35 -15.22
C LYS A 179 -20.97 -34.96 -15.62
N ASP A 180 -20.78 -36.24 -15.28
CA ASP A 180 -19.59 -36.98 -15.67
C ASP A 180 -19.66 -37.27 -17.19
N ASN A 181 -18.64 -36.81 -17.92
CA ASN A 181 -18.47 -37.06 -19.34
C ASN A 181 -17.18 -37.84 -19.61
N ASN A 182 -17.22 -39.15 -19.36
CA ASN A 182 -16.10 -40.08 -19.54
C ASN A 182 -14.88 -39.77 -18.66
N GLY A 183 -15.11 -39.50 -17.37
CA GLY A 183 -14.06 -39.22 -16.40
C GLY A 183 -13.64 -37.75 -16.35
N VAL A 184 -14.39 -36.86 -17.01
CA VAL A 184 -14.19 -35.42 -16.97
C VAL A 184 -15.49 -34.77 -16.50
N ALA A 185 -15.40 -33.96 -15.46
CA ALA A 185 -16.52 -33.20 -14.93
C ALA A 185 -16.96 -32.14 -15.95
N ALA A 186 -18.24 -32.16 -16.33
CA ALA A 186 -18.84 -31.13 -17.17
C ALA A 186 -19.94 -30.43 -16.38
N CYS A 187 -19.73 -29.15 -16.09
CA CYS A 187 -20.68 -28.36 -15.33
C CYS A 187 -21.75 -27.71 -16.22
N THR A 188 -23.00 -27.79 -15.77
CA THR A 188 -24.10 -26.97 -16.31
C THR A 188 -24.40 -25.88 -15.29
N CYS A 189 -23.99 -24.64 -15.57
CA CYS A 189 -24.06 -23.55 -14.62
C CYS A 189 -25.47 -23.02 -14.42
N GLU A 190 -25.76 -22.56 -13.21
CA GLU A 190 -26.90 -21.69 -12.94
C GLU A 190 -26.77 -20.39 -13.75
N PRO A 191 -27.89 -19.71 -14.09
CA PRO A 191 -27.90 -18.62 -15.06
C PRO A 191 -26.97 -17.42 -14.77
N LYS A 192 -26.54 -17.24 -13.51
CA LYS A 192 -25.67 -16.13 -13.07
C LYS A 192 -24.18 -16.48 -13.16
N TYR A 193 -23.85 -17.73 -13.45
CA TYR A 193 -22.50 -18.27 -13.36
C TYR A 193 -22.07 -18.91 -14.69
N THR A 194 -20.77 -18.92 -14.95
CA THR A 194 -20.14 -19.44 -16.15
C THR A 194 -18.77 -20.05 -15.81
N GLY A 195 -18.08 -20.56 -16.82
CA GLY A 195 -16.79 -21.23 -16.67
C GLY A 195 -16.92 -22.74 -16.55
N ALA A 196 -15.78 -23.44 -16.63
CA ALA A 196 -15.73 -24.90 -16.62
C ALA A 196 -16.26 -25.51 -15.31
N TYR A 197 -16.22 -24.73 -14.22
CA TYR A 197 -16.61 -25.13 -12.87
C TYR A 197 -17.73 -24.25 -12.27
N CYS A 198 -18.36 -23.39 -13.07
CA CYS A 198 -19.39 -22.45 -12.61
C CYS A 198 -18.93 -21.55 -11.45
N ASP A 199 -17.68 -21.13 -11.52
CA ASP A 199 -16.94 -20.34 -10.54
C ASP A 199 -16.73 -18.88 -10.99
N SER A 200 -17.13 -18.56 -12.22
CA SER A 200 -17.05 -17.24 -12.80
C SER A 200 -18.45 -16.66 -13.00
N CYS A 201 -18.59 -15.35 -13.10
CA CYS A 201 -19.90 -14.74 -13.36
C CYS A 201 -20.24 -14.74 -14.85
N ALA A 202 -21.48 -15.15 -15.16
CA ALA A 202 -22.02 -15.08 -16.51
C ALA A 202 -22.14 -13.62 -16.97
N GLU A 203 -22.18 -13.41 -18.28
CA GLU A 203 -22.33 -12.07 -18.86
C GLU A 203 -23.55 -11.35 -18.26
N GLY A 204 -23.33 -10.16 -17.68
CA GLY A 204 -24.36 -9.39 -16.96
C GLY A 204 -24.36 -9.55 -15.44
N TYR A 205 -23.52 -10.43 -14.89
CA TYR A 205 -23.37 -10.68 -13.45
C TYR A 205 -21.92 -10.49 -13.02
N TRP A 206 -21.69 -10.13 -11.76
CA TRP A 206 -20.38 -9.67 -11.30
C TRP A 206 -20.01 -10.24 -9.92
N PRO A 207 -18.71 -10.54 -9.70
CA PRO A 207 -18.28 -11.27 -8.51
C PRO A 207 -18.33 -10.36 -7.28
N SER A 208 -18.98 -10.85 -6.22
CA SER A 208 -19.00 -10.26 -4.88
C SER A 208 -18.82 -11.38 -3.86
N GLY A 209 -17.62 -11.48 -3.30
CA GLY A 209 -17.21 -12.67 -2.56
C GLY A 209 -17.31 -13.93 -3.44
N LEU A 210 -18.00 -14.96 -2.95
CA LEU A 210 -18.27 -16.19 -3.73
C LEU A 210 -19.51 -16.08 -4.64
N GLN A 211 -20.31 -15.00 -4.56
CA GLN A 211 -21.57 -14.89 -5.30
C GLN A 211 -21.45 -14.02 -6.55
N CYS A 212 -22.26 -14.32 -7.57
CA CYS A 212 -22.43 -13.46 -8.74
C CYS A 212 -23.72 -12.63 -8.60
N LEU A 213 -23.55 -11.34 -8.35
CA LEU A 213 -24.65 -10.40 -8.18
C LEU A 213 -25.08 -9.82 -9.53
N GLU A 214 -26.36 -9.48 -9.64
CA GLU A 214 -26.88 -8.71 -10.77
C GLU A 214 -26.46 -7.25 -10.60
N GLY A 215 -25.87 -6.67 -11.64
CA GLY A 215 -25.52 -5.25 -11.67
C GLY A 215 -24.01 -5.00 -11.72
N PRO A 216 -23.58 -3.89 -12.36
CA PRO A 216 -22.22 -3.65 -12.86
C PRO A 216 -21.11 -3.90 -11.82
N PRO A 217 -19.85 -4.20 -12.25
CA PRO A 217 -18.79 -4.44 -11.29
C PRO A 217 -18.59 -3.17 -10.47
N CYS A 218 -18.17 -3.32 -9.23
CA CYS A 218 -17.97 -2.18 -8.33
C CYS A 218 -16.88 -1.19 -8.80
N ASN A 219 -16.21 -1.49 -9.91
CA ASN A 219 -15.27 -0.61 -10.59
C ASN A 219 -15.72 -0.10 -11.96
N LEU A 220 -16.94 -0.44 -12.41
CA LEU A 220 -17.63 0.28 -13.47
C LEU A 220 -18.39 1.43 -12.84
N VAL A 221 -17.89 2.64 -13.08
CA VAL A 221 -18.47 3.86 -12.55
C VAL A 221 -19.32 4.51 -13.63
N GLU A 222 -20.58 4.78 -13.30
CA GLU A 222 -21.47 5.62 -14.11
C GLU A 222 -21.37 7.07 -13.65
N PHE A 223 -21.18 7.96 -14.60
CA PHE A 223 -21.17 9.40 -14.40
C PHE A 223 -22.42 10.01 -15.03
N ALA A 224 -23.06 10.91 -14.30
CA ALA A 224 -24.22 11.65 -14.76
C ALA A 224 -24.03 13.15 -14.54
N TYR A 225 -24.42 13.97 -15.52
CA TYR A 225 -24.36 15.42 -15.45
C TYR A 225 -25.61 16.03 -16.10
N VAL A 226 -26.18 17.07 -15.50
CA VAL A 226 -27.41 17.69 -16.00
C VAL A 226 -27.15 19.13 -16.41
N ASP A 227 -27.23 19.38 -17.71
CA ASP A 227 -27.17 20.72 -18.31
C ASP A 227 -27.92 20.72 -19.66
N PRO A 228 -29.15 21.27 -19.70
CA PRO A 228 -29.95 21.40 -20.92
C PRO A 228 -29.40 22.38 -21.96
N THR A 229 -28.36 23.15 -21.61
CA THR A 229 -27.75 24.15 -22.49
C THR A 229 -26.42 23.69 -23.07
N ALA A 230 -25.82 22.65 -22.49
CA ALA A 230 -24.60 22.04 -22.99
C ALA A 230 -24.81 21.41 -24.38
N THR A 231 -23.77 21.44 -25.20
CA THR A 231 -23.70 20.80 -26.52
C THR A 231 -22.77 19.59 -26.55
N SER A 232 -21.87 19.48 -25.58
CA SER A 232 -21.03 18.29 -25.34
C SER A 232 -20.59 18.23 -23.88
N VAL A 233 -20.45 17.01 -23.35
CA VAL A 233 -19.92 16.76 -22.01
C VAL A 233 -18.99 15.55 -22.06
N TRP A 234 -17.83 15.64 -21.43
CA TRP A 234 -16.98 14.46 -21.16
C TRP A 234 -16.46 14.48 -19.72
N VAL A 235 -16.17 13.30 -19.18
CA VAL A 235 -15.59 13.10 -17.85
C VAL A 235 -14.11 12.76 -17.96
N THR A 236 -13.32 13.31 -17.04
CA THR A 236 -11.88 13.07 -16.94
C THR A 236 -11.43 13.10 -15.49
N GLY A 237 -10.35 12.40 -15.15
CA GLY A 237 -9.88 12.27 -13.79
C GLY A 237 -8.53 11.55 -13.69
N SER A 238 -8.18 11.14 -12.48
CA SER A 238 -6.97 10.36 -12.20
C SER A 238 -6.83 9.11 -13.10
N PHE A 239 -7.94 8.45 -13.41
CA PHE A 239 -8.02 7.24 -14.25
C PHE A 239 -7.92 7.51 -15.76
N THR A 240 -8.00 8.76 -16.20
CA THR A 240 -7.74 9.19 -17.60
C THR A 240 -6.50 10.08 -17.70
N SER A 241 -5.70 10.16 -16.63
CA SER A 241 -4.59 11.12 -16.53
C SER A 241 -5.01 12.57 -16.85
N TRP A 242 -6.23 12.96 -16.47
CA TRP A 242 -6.79 14.31 -16.67
C TRP A 242 -6.81 14.79 -18.12
N ALA A 243 -6.94 13.89 -19.09
CA ALA A 243 -7.08 14.23 -20.51
C ALA A 243 -8.17 15.29 -20.75
N ALA A 244 -7.84 16.32 -21.52
CA ALA A 244 -8.75 17.45 -21.79
C ALA A 244 -9.74 17.20 -22.94
N THR A 245 -9.53 16.16 -23.75
CA THR A 245 -10.37 15.84 -24.92
C THR A 245 -10.55 14.32 -25.06
N PRO A 246 -11.62 13.85 -25.72
CA PRO A 246 -11.81 12.43 -25.99
C PRO A 246 -10.67 11.79 -26.78
N ALA A 247 -10.09 12.52 -27.75
CA ALA A 247 -8.93 12.06 -28.51
C ALA A 247 -7.66 11.84 -27.64
N GLY A 248 -7.59 12.51 -26.48
CA GLY A 248 -6.53 12.36 -25.49
C GLY A 248 -6.84 11.35 -24.38
N GLY A 249 -8.02 10.71 -24.40
CA GLY A 249 -8.42 9.71 -23.40
C GLY A 249 -9.50 10.15 -22.40
N ALA A 250 -10.10 11.33 -22.56
CA ALA A 250 -11.31 11.69 -21.79
C ALA A 250 -12.52 10.87 -22.27
N ILE A 251 -13.53 10.72 -21.42
CA ILE A 251 -14.65 9.82 -21.69
C ILE A 251 -15.88 10.64 -22.05
N GLU A 252 -16.33 10.54 -23.29
CA GLU A 252 -17.46 11.29 -23.83
C GLU A 252 -18.80 10.78 -23.27
N LEU A 253 -19.65 11.69 -22.76
CA LEU A 253 -20.99 11.39 -22.24
C LEU A 253 -22.04 11.56 -23.36
N SER A 254 -23.12 10.79 -23.29
CA SER A 254 -24.26 10.84 -24.20
C SER A 254 -25.43 11.63 -23.60
N ASP A 255 -26.00 12.57 -24.37
CA ASP A 255 -27.22 13.31 -24.01
C ASP A 255 -28.50 12.52 -24.40
N ASP A 256 -29.48 12.50 -23.50
CA ASP A 256 -30.82 11.94 -23.75
C ASP A 256 -31.76 12.88 -24.55
N GLY A 257 -31.29 14.09 -24.87
CA GLY A 257 -32.03 15.12 -25.62
C GLY A 257 -32.86 16.03 -24.72
N ALA A 258 -32.81 15.85 -23.40
CA ALA A 258 -33.38 16.72 -22.39
C ALA A 258 -32.31 17.43 -21.54
N GLY A 259 -31.01 17.23 -21.84
CA GLY A 259 -29.90 17.78 -21.09
C GLY A 259 -29.37 16.88 -19.99
N ASN A 260 -29.75 15.59 -19.98
CA ASN A 260 -29.18 14.62 -19.04
C ASN A 260 -28.08 13.84 -19.77
N TRP A 261 -26.84 14.08 -19.36
CA TRP A 261 -25.64 13.48 -19.92
C TRP A 261 -25.21 12.29 -19.07
N THR A 262 -24.99 11.13 -19.69
CA THR A 262 -24.52 9.92 -18.99
C THR A 262 -23.39 9.22 -19.73
N GLY A 263 -22.49 8.57 -18.99
CA GLY A 263 -21.40 7.78 -19.53
C GLY A 263 -20.80 6.92 -18.45
N SER A 264 -20.15 5.81 -18.82
CA SER A 264 -19.55 4.90 -17.85
C SER A 264 -18.15 4.48 -18.26
N THR A 265 -17.34 4.12 -17.26
CA THR A 265 -16.00 3.59 -17.48
C THR A 265 -15.59 2.64 -16.38
N THR A 266 -14.65 1.75 -16.72
CA THR A 266 -13.97 0.93 -15.73
C THR A 266 -12.78 1.70 -15.17
N ILE A 267 -12.70 1.79 -13.84
CA ILE A 267 -11.59 2.37 -13.09
C ILE A 267 -10.83 1.24 -12.39
N GLU A 268 -9.53 1.39 -12.20
CA GLU A 268 -8.73 0.40 -11.46
C GLU A 268 -9.25 0.24 -10.01
N PRO A 269 -9.45 -1.00 -9.50
CA PRO A 269 -9.86 -1.26 -8.13
C PRO A 269 -8.83 -0.76 -7.08
N GLY A 270 -9.31 -0.31 -5.91
CA GLY A 270 -8.47 -0.09 -4.73
C GLY A 270 -8.25 1.37 -4.30
N GLY A 271 -9.34 2.12 -4.05
CA GLY A 271 -9.26 3.39 -3.32
C GLY A 271 -10.03 4.55 -3.97
N GLN A 272 -9.67 5.78 -3.58
CA GLN A 272 -10.32 7.00 -4.05
C GLN A 272 -9.68 7.55 -5.33
N HIS A 273 -10.51 7.92 -6.29
CA HIS A 273 -10.13 8.55 -7.56
C HIS A 273 -10.81 9.91 -7.70
N THR A 274 -10.08 10.90 -8.20
CA THR A 274 -10.62 12.26 -8.41
C THR A 274 -11.01 12.50 -9.88
N TYR A 275 -12.09 13.23 -10.15
CA TYR A 275 -12.60 13.52 -11.50
C TYR A 275 -13.32 14.89 -11.62
N LYS A 276 -13.54 15.34 -12.86
CA LYS A 276 -14.35 16.50 -13.28
C LYS A 276 -15.06 16.22 -14.61
N PHE A 277 -16.10 17.00 -14.90
CA PHE A 277 -16.68 17.14 -16.23
C PHE A 277 -16.06 18.30 -16.99
N ILE A 278 -16.03 18.19 -18.32
CA ILE A 278 -15.70 19.27 -19.23
C ILE A 278 -16.91 19.47 -20.12
N VAL A 279 -17.54 20.64 -20.00
CA VAL A 279 -18.73 21.05 -20.73
C VAL A 279 -18.30 21.95 -21.89
N ASP A 280 -18.85 21.69 -23.08
CA ASP A 280 -18.57 22.45 -24.31
C ASP A 280 -17.07 22.63 -24.61
N GLY A 281 -16.30 21.61 -24.23
CA GLY A 281 -14.86 21.49 -24.44
C GLY A 281 -13.97 22.51 -23.73
N THR A 282 -14.55 23.38 -22.91
CA THR A 282 -13.80 24.48 -22.27
C THR A 282 -14.13 24.68 -20.80
N ASP A 283 -15.33 24.32 -20.36
CA ASP A 283 -15.79 24.57 -19.00
C ASP A 283 -15.55 23.36 -18.11
N TRP A 284 -14.56 23.44 -17.22
CA TRP A 284 -14.24 22.38 -16.27
C TRP A 284 -15.10 22.52 -15.01
N VAL A 285 -16.04 21.60 -14.84
CA VAL A 285 -17.03 21.63 -13.76
C VAL A 285 -16.85 20.38 -12.91
N TYR A 286 -16.74 20.55 -11.60
CA TYR A 286 -16.87 19.40 -10.70
C TYR A 286 -18.30 18.87 -10.77
N ASP A 287 -18.50 17.61 -10.46
CA ASP A 287 -19.84 17.03 -10.38
C ASP A 287 -20.66 17.75 -9.28
N PRO A 288 -21.67 18.57 -9.65
CA PRO A 288 -22.43 19.32 -8.66
C PRO A 288 -23.29 18.41 -7.77
N SER A 289 -23.61 17.22 -8.27
CA SER A 289 -24.44 16.22 -7.58
C SER A 289 -23.62 15.33 -6.65
N ASN A 290 -22.31 15.22 -6.86
CA ASN A 290 -21.43 14.44 -6.01
C ASN A 290 -21.00 15.25 -4.76
N PRO A 291 -21.34 14.81 -3.54
CA PRO A 291 -20.96 15.51 -2.30
C PRO A 291 -19.49 15.30 -1.93
N LEU A 292 -18.87 14.21 -2.37
CA LEU A 292 -17.47 13.92 -2.08
C LEU A 292 -16.58 14.74 -3.01
N LYS A 293 -15.86 15.67 -2.41
CA LYS A 293 -15.00 16.61 -3.12
C LYS A 293 -13.68 16.74 -2.39
N VAL A 294 -12.64 16.92 -3.17
CA VAL A 294 -11.35 17.38 -2.70
C VAL A 294 -11.04 18.69 -3.41
N ASP A 295 -10.32 19.58 -2.75
CA ASP A 295 -9.83 20.80 -3.36
C ASP A 295 -9.03 20.45 -4.64
N ASP A 296 -9.30 21.12 -5.76
CA ASP A 296 -8.56 20.91 -7.01
C ASP A 296 -7.31 21.78 -7.11
N GLY A 297 -7.08 22.64 -6.11
CA GLY A 297 -6.02 23.62 -5.97
C GLY A 297 -5.92 24.67 -7.06
N PHE A 298 -6.97 24.84 -7.86
CA PHE A 298 -7.16 25.95 -8.81
C PHE A 298 -8.31 26.87 -8.38
N GLY A 299 -8.74 26.79 -7.11
CA GLY A 299 -9.86 27.55 -6.58
C GLY A 299 -11.23 26.93 -6.87
N GLY A 300 -11.26 25.67 -7.32
CA GLY A 300 -12.44 24.84 -7.47
C GLY A 300 -12.36 23.56 -6.64
N SER A 301 -13.01 22.50 -7.09
CA SER A 301 -12.91 21.19 -6.45
C SER A 301 -12.84 20.10 -7.52
N ASN A 302 -12.22 18.97 -7.20
CA ASN A 302 -12.39 17.71 -7.91
C ASN A 302 -13.46 16.91 -7.18
N SER A 303 -14.29 16.19 -7.91
CA SER A 303 -15.20 15.21 -7.33
C SER A 303 -14.44 13.92 -7.05
N ILE A 304 -14.78 13.22 -5.98
CA ILE A 304 -14.17 11.94 -5.60
C ILE A 304 -15.14 10.82 -5.96
N VAL A 305 -14.63 9.78 -6.62
CA VAL A 305 -15.27 8.49 -6.74
C VAL A 305 -14.44 7.45 -6.01
N GLU A 306 -15.08 6.68 -5.14
CA GLU A 306 -14.44 5.57 -4.43
C GLU A 306 -14.69 4.27 -5.18
N VAL A 307 -13.63 3.52 -5.44
CA VAL A 307 -13.66 2.28 -6.21
C VAL A 307 -13.23 1.12 -5.32
N CYS A 308 -14.05 0.07 -5.28
CA CYS A 308 -13.88 -1.11 -4.44
C CYS A 308 -12.49 -1.76 -4.57
N SER A 309 -12.06 -2.51 -3.54
CA SER A 309 -10.85 -3.33 -3.55
C SER A 309 -11.20 -4.81 -3.78
N THR A 310 -10.48 -5.49 -4.68
CA THR A 310 -10.73 -6.92 -5.02
C THR A 310 -9.61 -7.84 -4.49
N GLY A 311 -9.87 -8.57 -3.39
CA GLY A 311 -9.18 -9.84 -3.03
C GLY A 311 -8.28 -9.86 -1.77
N PRO A 312 -8.17 -11.03 -1.06
CA PRO A 312 -7.53 -11.16 0.26
C PRO A 312 -6.02 -11.49 0.22
N SER A 313 -5.25 -11.05 1.22
CA SER A 313 -3.85 -11.45 1.45
C SER A 313 -3.74 -12.80 2.18
N THR A 314 -2.86 -13.70 1.73
CA THR A 314 -2.53 -14.98 2.40
C THR A 314 -2.16 -14.82 3.90
N PRO A 315 -2.62 -15.70 4.81
CA PRO A 315 -2.27 -15.66 6.23
C PRO A 315 -0.77 -15.90 6.48
N CYS A 316 -0.16 -15.17 7.42
CA CYS A 316 1.29 -15.25 7.72
C CYS A 316 1.75 -16.58 8.35
N ASN A 317 0.83 -17.44 8.78
CA ASN A 317 1.11 -18.70 9.44
C ASN A 317 1.01 -19.91 8.51
N GLU A 318 0.74 -19.69 7.23
CA GLU A 318 0.80 -20.73 6.20
C GLU A 318 2.26 -20.93 5.74
N ILE A 319 2.86 -22.04 6.16
CA ILE A 319 4.27 -22.39 5.92
C ILE A 319 4.36 -23.52 4.90
N THR A 320 5.28 -23.38 3.94
CA THR A 320 5.61 -24.46 3.00
C THR A 320 6.94 -25.11 3.36
N PHE A 321 6.90 -26.36 3.83
CA PHE A 321 8.07 -27.22 3.99
C PHE A 321 8.41 -27.88 2.66
N THR A 322 9.69 -27.89 2.30
CA THR A 322 10.17 -28.62 1.12
C THR A 322 11.38 -29.48 1.47
N PHE A 323 11.51 -30.61 0.81
CA PHE A 323 12.61 -31.54 1.00
C PHE A 323 12.96 -32.25 -0.32
N GLN A 324 14.24 -32.56 -0.55
CA GLN A 324 14.70 -33.23 -1.77
C GLN A 324 15.36 -34.55 -1.43
N ASP A 325 14.75 -35.65 -1.86
CA ASP A 325 15.34 -36.98 -1.81
C ASP A 325 14.66 -37.90 -2.83
N THR A 326 15.43 -38.32 -3.83
CA THR A 326 14.97 -39.24 -4.90
C THR A 326 14.82 -40.69 -4.44
N ALA A 327 15.40 -41.06 -3.30
CA ALA A 327 15.40 -42.41 -2.76
C ALA A 327 14.42 -42.60 -1.58
N ALA A 328 13.94 -41.51 -0.99
CA ALA A 328 12.96 -41.55 0.08
C ALA A 328 11.65 -42.20 -0.37
N SER A 329 11.05 -43.01 0.51
CA SER A 329 9.70 -43.55 0.35
C SER A 329 8.67 -42.74 1.16
N THR A 330 9.09 -42.12 2.25
CA THR A 330 8.28 -41.21 3.08
C THR A 330 9.16 -40.09 3.63
N VAL A 331 8.60 -38.89 3.74
CA VAL A 331 9.23 -37.74 4.39
C VAL A 331 8.21 -37.09 5.30
N TRP A 332 8.54 -36.97 6.58
CA TRP A 332 7.73 -36.24 7.55
C TRP A 332 8.52 -35.06 8.09
N VAL A 333 7.85 -33.99 8.51
CA VAL A 333 8.43 -32.87 9.24
C VAL A 333 7.87 -32.85 10.65
N THR A 334 8.72 -32.61 11.64
CA THR A 334 8.30 -32.54 13.04
C THR A 334 9.12 -31.50 13.77
N GLY A 335 8.58 -30.92 14.84
CA GLY A 335 9.20 -29.82 15.53
C GLY A 335 8.53 -29.45 16.85
N THR A 336 8.83 -28.27 17.36
CA THR A 336 8.20 -27.73 18.57
C THR A 336 6.68 -27.61 18.44
N PHE A 337 6.17 -27.28 17.25
CA PHE A 337 4.73 -27.19 16.95
C PHE A 337 4.01 -28.55 17.01
N SER A 338 4.74 -29.66 16.85
CA SER A 338 4.23 -31.02 16.97
C SER A 338 4.76 -31.76 18.19
N ALA A 339 5.37 -31.04 19.14
CA ALA A 339 6.06 -31.61 20.30
C ALA A 339 7.04 -32.75 19.94
N TRP A 340 7.72 -32.63 18.79
CA TRP A 340 8.70 -33.60 18.27
C TRP A 340 8.13 -35.02 18.04
N GLY A 341 6.85 -35.12 17.66
CA GLY A 341 6.23 -36.36 17.23
C GLY A 341 7.04 -37.09 16.15
N VAL A 342 7.23 -38.41 16.29
CA VAL A 342 8.12 -39.19 15.39
C VAL A 342 7.38 -39.97 14.30
N THR A 343 6.05 -39.86 14.29
CA THR A 343 5.14 -40.44 13.29
C THR A 343 3.94 -39.50 13.09
N PRO A 344 3.16 -39.64 12.00
CA PRO A 344 1.94 -38.85 11.83
C PRO A 344 0.96 -38.99 12.99
N ALA A 345 0.80 -40.20 13.52
CA ALA A 345 -0.04 -40.46 14.70
C ALA A 345 0.50 -39.80 16.00
N ALA A 346 1.78 -39.45 16.04
CA ALA A 346 2.42 -38.77 17.15
C ALA A 346 2.58 -37.25 16.92
N GLY A 347 2.09 -36.73 15.79
CA GLY A 347 2.10 -35.29 15.47
C GLY A 347 3.06 -34.86 14.36
N ALA A 348 3.90 -35.74 13.80
CA ALA A 348 4.72 -35.38 12.64
C ALA A 348 3.81 -35.08 11.42
N LEU A 349 4.15 -34.07 10.63
CA LEU A 349 3.37 -33.69 9.45
C LEU A 349 3.97 -34.36 8.21
N GLU A 350 3.16 -35.03 7.41
CA GLU A 350 3.63 -35.78 6.24
C GLU A 350 3.76 -34.90 5.00
N LEU A 351 4.91 -34.97 4.31
CA LEU A 351 5.13 -34.26 3.05
C LEU A 351 4.62 -35.09 1.86
N VAL A 352 4.10 -34.39 0.85
CA VAL A 352 3.61 -34.98 -0.39
C VAL A 352 4.76 -35.11 -1.40
N ALA A 353 4.90 -36.30 -2.00
CA ALA A 353 5.87 -36.55 -3.06
C ALA A 353 5.49 -35.83 -4.36
N GLY A 354 6.44 -35.08 -4.93
CA GLY A 354 6.38 -34.45 -6.24
C GLY A 354 7.32 -35.11 -7.25
N SER A 355 7.43 -34.52 -8.44
CA SER A 355 8.34 -34.99 -9.49
C SER A 355 9.81 -34.75 -9.14
N GLY A 356 10.70 -35.64 -9.56
CA GLY A 356 12.15 -35.42 -9.46
C GLY A 356 12.75 -35.61 -8.06
N GLY A 357 12.04 -36.25 -7.13
CA GLY A 357 12.50 -36.43 -5.74
C GLY A 357 12.15 -35.26 -4.82
N SER A 358 11.30 -34.34 -5.28
CA SER A 358 10.78 -33.25 -4.46
C SER A 358 9.71 -33.75 -3.51
N TRP A 359 9.67 -33.19 -2.30
CA TRP A 359 8.65 -33.40 -1.29
C TRP A 359 8.21 -32.06 -0.77
N SER A 360 6.92 -31.84 -0.56
CA SER A 360 6.41 -30.56 -0.05
C SER A 360 5.15 -30.69 0.79
N LEU A 361 4.98 -29.78 1.74
CA LEU A 361 3.76 -29.62 2.53
C LEU A 361 3.54 -28.12 2.77
N THR A 362 2.40 -27.59 2.36
CA THR A 362 1.93 -26.27 2.78
C THR A 362 0.89 -26.46 3.88
N THR A 363 1.09 -25.85 5.04
CA THR A 363 0.23 -26.04 6.21
C THR A 363 0.31 -24.85 7.16
N VAL A 364 -0.72 -24.71 8.00
CA VAL A 364 -0.74 -23.68 9.03
C VAL A 364 0.01 -24.18 10.26
N ILE A 365 0.99 -23.41 10.73
CA ILE A 365 1.71 -23.70 11.96
C ILE A 365 1.16 -22.85 13.10
N THR A 366 0.94 -23.47 14.25
CA THR A 366 0.51 -22.80 15.49
C THR A 366 1.17 -23.44 16.70
N PRO A 367 1.33 -22.71 17.83
CA PRO A 367 1.05 -21.28 18.00
C PRO A 367 2.06 -20.40 17.25
N ASP A 368 1.70 -19.14 17.00
CA ASP A 368 2.64 -18.15 16.45
C ASP A 368 3.91 -18.02 17.32
N GLY A 369 5.02 -17.65 16.68
CA GLY A 369 6.32 -17.46 17.30
C GLY A 369 7.39 -18.42 16.79
N ASN A 370 8.40 -18.65 17.63
CA ASN A 370 9.60 -19.39 17.25
C ASN A 370 9.42 -20.89 17.43
N HIS A 371 9.87 -21.62 16.42
CA HIS A 371 9.83 -23.06 16.34
C HIS A 371 11.14 -23.66 15.88
N GLN A 372 11.32 -24.94 16.18
CA GLN A 372 12.41 -25.76 15.67
C GLN A 372 11.82 -26.99 15.00
N TYR A 373 12.42 -27.49 13.92
CA TYR A 373 11.95 -28.68 13.21
C TYR A 373 13.06 -29.53 12.59
N LYS A 374 12.71 -30.75 12.18
CA LYS A 374 13.52 -31.69 11.40
C LYS A 374 12.64 -32.52 10.48
N TYR A 375 13.26 -33.10 9.46
CA TYR A 375 12.66 -34.13 8.63
C TYR A 375 12.98 -35.52 9.18
N ILE A 376 12.01 -36.43 9.10
CA ILE A 376 12.16 -37.86 9.32
C ILE A 376 11.95 -38.54 7.96
N VAL A 377 13.03 -39.06 7.39
CA VAL A 377 13.01 -39.81 6.14
C VAL A 377 12.91 -41.30 6.47
N ASP A 378 11.98 -41.99 5.81
CA ASP A 378 11.73 -43.42 5.97
C ASP A 378 11.59 -43.87 7.44
N GLY A 379 10.95 -43.02 8.24
CA GLY A 379 10.59 -43.26 9.64
C GLY A 379 11.74 -43.36 10.64
N THR A 380 13.00 -43.27 10.19
CA THR A 380 14.17 -43.53 11.06
C THR A 380 15.34 -42.57 10.86
N ASP A 381 15.42 -41.92 9.70
CA ASP A 381 16.54 -41.06 9.35
C ASP A 381 16.20 -39.59 9.58
N TRP A 382 16.80 -39.00 10.62
CA TRP A 382 16.54 -37.62 11.01
C TRP A 382 17.48 -36.69 10.27
N ARG A 383 16.91 -35.79 9.49
CA ARG A 383 17.66 -34.88 8.65
C ARG A 383 17.22 -33.44 8.87
N ILE A 384 18.19 -32.56 8.89
CA ILE A 384 17.94 -31.14 8.72
C ILE A 384 17.85 -30.85 7.22
N ASP A 385 17.13 -29.81 6.87
CA ASP A 385 17.33 -29.17 5.58
C ASP A 385 18.55 -28.26 5.67
N PRO A 386 19.65 -28.57 4.95
CA PRO A 386 20.88 -27.80 5.01
C PRO A 386 20.73 -26.39 4.39
N THR A 387 19.63 -26.11 3.71
CA THR A 387 19.35 -24.79 3.12
C THR A 387 18.60 -23.85 4.07
N HIS A 388 18.15 -24.35 5.23
CA HIS A 388 17.44 -23.56 6.22
C HIS A 388 18.30 -23.34 7.48
N PRO A 389 18.14 -22.19 8.17
CA PRO A 389 18.86 -21.91 9.40
C PRO A 389 18.70 -23.02 10.44
N THR A 390 19.74 -23.23 11.24
CA THR A 390 19.73 -24.23 12.31
C THR A 390 20.03 -23.62 13.66
N VAL A 391 19.44 -24.19 14.71
CA VAL A 391 19.69 -23.86 16.11
C VAL A 391 20.08 -25.12 16.88
N ASP A 392 21.05 -25.00 17.79
CA ASP A 392 21.43 -26.07 18.72
C ASP A 392 20.37 -26.18 19.82
N ASP A 393 19.89 -27.40 20.08
CA ASP A 393 18.90 -27.66 21.13
C ASP A 393 19.46 -27.66 22.57
N GLY A 394 20.72 -27.25 22.73
CA GLY A 394 21.43 -27.22 24.00
C GLY A 394 22.07 -28.56 24.37
N THR A 395 21.94 -29.59 23.54
CA THR A 395 22.55 -30.92 23.72
C THR A 395 23.59 -31.26 22.65
N GLY A 396 23.89 -30.32 21.76
CA GLY A 396 24.81 -30.53 20.64
C GLY A 396 24.12 -31.09 19.39
N ASN A 397 22.78 -31.16 19.38
CA ASN A 397 22.00 -31.56 18.20
C ASN A 397 21.44 -30.31 17.51
N LEU A 398 21.67 -30.20 16.21
CA LEU A 398 21.16 -29.10 15.38
C LEU A 398 19.76 -29.43 14.86
N ASN A 399 18.83 -28.48 14.98
CA ASN A 399 17.48 -28.51 14.41
C ASN A 399 17.30 -27.33 13.45
N ASN A 400 16.44 -27.42 12.44
CA ASN A 400 16.08 -26.24 11.65
C ASN A 400 15.24 -25.25 12.47
N ALA A 401 15.43 -23.96 12.29
CA ALA A 401 14.65 -22.90 12.93
C ALA A 401 13.50 -22.44 12.00
N LEU A 402 12.34 -22.10 12.59
CA LEU A 402 11.14 -21.64 11.89
C LEU A 402 10.45 -20.54 12.71
N VAL A 403 10.00 -19.46 12.10
CA VAL A 403 9.24 -18.38 12.77
C VAL A 403 7.88 -18.22 12.09
N VAL A 404 6.82 -18.05 12.87
CA VAL A 404 5.42 -18.03 12.39
C VAL A 404 4.71 -16.78 12.90
N CYS A 405 4.16 -15.94 12.00
CA CYS A 405 3.39 -14.70 12.27
C CYS A 405 3.96 -13.70 13.29
N ASP A 406 4.32 -12.48 12.83
CA ASP A 406 4.73 -11.35 13.70
C ASP A 406 4.11 -10.00 13.27
N GLY A 407 2.83 -10.01 12.86
CA GLY A 407 1.96 -8.81 12.84
C GLY A 407 2.17 -7.73 11.76
N GLY A 408 1.97 -8.02 10.47
CA GLY A 408 1.74 -7.02 9.39
C GLY A 408 1.83 -7.58 7.96
N PRO A 409 1.13 -7.02 6.94
CA PRO A 409 0.96 -7.66 5.62
C PRO A 409 2.22 -7.59 4.72
N VAL A 410 2.52 -8.75 4.13
CA VAL A 410 3.61 -9.24 3.24
C VAL A 410 4.35 -8.15 2.42
N THR A 411 5.66 -7.96 2.60
CA THR A 411 6.73 -8.69 1.87
C THR A 411 8.10 -8.52 2.57
N THR A 412 8.43 -9.32 3.58
CA THR A 412 9.83 -9.64 3.93
C THR A 412 9.91 -10.86 4.83
N THR A 413 10.83 -11.77 4.50
CA THR A 413 11.22 -13.00 5.19
C THR A 413 11.71 -12.71 6.60
N CYS A 414 10.92 -12.94 7.64
CA CYS A 414 11.45 -13.03 9.01
C CYS A 414 11.85 -14.49 9.27
N GLY A 415 13.15 -14.73 9.38
CA GLY A 415 13.69 -16.06 9.67
C GLY A 415 15.02 -16.34 8.97
N ASP A 416 15.43 -15.51 8.02
CA ASP A 416 16.84 -15.43 7.67
C ASP A 416 17.51 -14.49 8.67
N VAL A 417 18.06 -15.03 9.76
CA VAL A 417 18.89 -14.24 10.70
C VAL A 417 20.21 -13.77 10.04
N THR A 418 20.36 -14.00 8.73
CA THR A 418 21.48 -13.55 7.90
C THR A 418 21.06 -12.62 6.75
N ALA A 419 19.77 -12.28 6.62
CA ALA A 419 19.31 -11.27 5.66
C ALA A 419 18.83 -10.02 6.41
N PHE A 420 19.39 -8.88 6.03
CA PHE A 420 19.07 -7.59 6.61
C PHE A 420 17.58 -7.24 6.48
N ASP A 421 16.88 -7.02 7.60
CA ASP A 421 15.50 -6.51 7.62
C ASP A 421 15.48 -4.99 7.78
N TRP A 422 14.97 -4.31 6.75
CA TRP A 422 14.84 -2.84 6.72
C TRP A 422 13.94 -2.27 7.82
N ARG A 423 13.02 -3.05 8.40
CA ARG A 423 12.14 -2.61 9.49
C ARG A 423 12.87 -2.50 10.82
N ASP A 424 13.95 -3.28 10.98
CA ASP A 424 14.81 -3.27 12.17
C ASP A 424 16.04 -2.35 12.00
N ALA A 425 16.14 -1.69 10.85
CA ALA A 425 17.28 -0.84 10.54
C ALA A 425 17.40 0.35 11.52
N VAL A 426 18.53 0.40 12.23
CA VAL A 426 18.94 1.58 12.99
C VAL A 426 19.72 2.48 12.04
N MET A 427 19.00 3.41 11.42
CA MET A 427 19.55 4.31 10.42
C MET A 427 20.25 5.52 11.05
N TYR A 428 21.47 5.81 10.61
CA TYR A 428 22.22 7.00 11.02
C TYR A 428 22.48 7.91 9.82
N PHE A 429 21.95 9.13 9.87
CA PHE A 429 22.25 10.15 8.87
C PHE A 429 23.65 10.73 9.09
N VAL A 430 24.53 10.54 8.10
CA VAL A 430 25.88 11.08 8.06
C VAL A 430 25.91 12.24 7.07
N MET A 431 25.91 13.46 7.61
CA MET A 431 26.29 14.64 6.85
C MET A 431 27.82 14.62 6.68
N VAL A 432 28.30 14.06 5.57
CA VAL A 432 29.71 13.72 5.34
C VAL A 432 30.65 14.88 5.68
N ASP A 433 30.37 16.07 5.14
CA ASP A 433 31.16 17.30 5.38
C ASP A 433 31.34 17.67 6.86
N ARG A 434 30.42 17.26 7.75
CA ARG A 434 30.45 17.60 9.18
C ARG A 434 30.88 16.45 10.08
N PHE A 435 31.04 15.25 9.55
CA PHE A 435 31.18 14.06 10.36
C PHE A 435 32.61 13.82 10.84
N TYR A 436 33.55 13.65 9.90
CA TYR A 436 34.95 13.44 10.24
C TYR A 436 35.84 13.81 9.05
N ASP A 437 36.80 14.69 9.32
CA ASP A 437 37.81 15.19 8.38
C ASP A 437 39.06 14.29 8.49
N SER A 438 39.36 13.55 7.42
CA SER A 438 40.43 12.53 7.43
C SER A 438 41.78 13.06 6.98
N ASP A 439 41.81 14.16 6.23
CA ASP A 439 43.01 14.70 5.57
C ASP A 439 43.36 16.14 5.98
N ALA A 440 42.54 16.75 6.83
CA ALA A 440 42.62 18.14 7.28
C ALA A 440 42.53 19.17 6.14
N GLN A 441 41.98 18.79 4.99
CA GLN A 441 41.74 19.69 3.87
C GLN A 441 40.40 20.38 4.02
N ARG A 442 40.36 21.64 3.60
CA ARG A 442 39.15 22.47 3.63
C ARG A 442 39.02 23.21 2.33
N ASP A 443 38.05 22.80 1.54
CA ASP A 443 37.80 23.37 0.23
C ASP A 443 36.76 24.49 0.33
N THR A 444 37.27 25.71 0.49
CA THR A 444 36.42 26.89 0.57
C THR A 444 35.80 27.22 -0.78
N VAL A 445 34.51 27.49 -0.81
CA VAL A 445 33.78 28.01 -1.96
C VAL A 445 33.81 29.53 -1.96
N SER A 446 34.14 30.12 -3.10
CA SER A 446 34.19 31.56 -3.24
C SER A 446 32.80 32.18 -3.06
N GLY A 447 32.71 33.21 -2.23
CA GLY A 447 31.46 33.94 -1.96
C GLY A 447 30.63 33.39 -0.81
N ALA A 448 30.93 32.20 -0.28
CA ALA A 448 30.26 31.67 0.89
C ALA A 448 30.81 32.29 2.19
N GLU A 449 29.92 32.58 3.13
CA GLU A 449 30.21 33.34 4.35
C GLU A 449 30.77 32.45 5.49
N ASP A 450 31.16 33.08 6.60
CA ASP A 450 31.63 32.46 7.86
C ASP A 450 32.92 31.61 7.86
N GLY A 451 33.52 31.35 6.71
CA GLY A 451 34.89 30.78 6.60
C GLY A 451 35.08 29.41 7.28
N PRO A 452 36.29 28.81 7.18
CA PRO A 452 36.60 27.55 7.86
C PRO A 452 36.91 27.79 9.35
N GLY A 453 35.92 28.20 10.14
CA GLY A 453 36.03 28.49 11.57
C GLY A 453 35.20 27.55 12.45
N ASN A 454 35.50 27.48 13.75
CA ASN A 454 34.74 26.65 14.69
C ASN A 454 33.41 27.37 15.05
N GLY A 455 32.29 26.98 14.44
CA GLY A 455 30.96 27.59 14.56
C GLY A 455 29.98 27.14 13.45
N SER A 456 28.79 27.74 13.36
CA SER A 456 27.84 27.51 12.25
C SER A 456 28.39 28.11 10.96
N SER A 457 29.25 27.35 10.27
CA SER A 457 29.92 27.80 9.05
C SER A 457 29.10 27.51 7.79
N ALA A 458 28.97 28.53 6.93
CA ALA A 458 28.42 28.45 5.58
C ALA A 458 29.36 27.76 4.56
N GLN A 459 30.58 27.42 4.96
CA GLN A 459 31.61 26.74 4.14
C GLN A 459 31.64 25.24 4.41
N TYR A 460 32.21 24.47 3.47
CA TYR A 460 32.67 23.11 3.72
C TYR A 460 33.64 23.09 4.91
N MET A 461 33.49 22.10 5.77
CA MET A 461 34.28 21.92 6.99
C MET A 461 35.36 20.84 6.87
N GLY A 462 35.37 20.11 5.75
CA GLY A 462 36.43 19.15 5.40
C GLY A 462 36.11 17.70 5.75
N GLY A 463 34.90 17.39 6.20
CA GLY A 463 34.51 15.99 6.38
C GLY A 463 34.41 15.27 5.02
N ASP A 464 34.90 14.04 4.97
CA ASP A 464 35.11 13.30 3.72
C ASP A 464 34.65 11.83 3.82
N LEU A 465 34.52 11.15 2.68
CA LEU A 465 34.06 9.76 2.59
C LEU A 465 35.06 8.79 3.26
N ALA A 466 36.36 9.07 3.13
CA ALA A 466 37.41 8.34 3.84
C ALA A 466 37.27 8.46 5.37
N GLY A 467 36.79 9.61 5.84
CA GLY A 467 36.55 9.88 7.24
C GLY A 467 35.34 9.14 7.80
N VAL A 468 34.27 9.02 7.01
CA VAL A 468 33.16 8.11 7.35
C VAL A 468 33.67 6.67 7.45
N THR A 469 34.47 6.24 6.48
CA THR A 469 35.07 4.89 6.45
C THR A 469 35.90 4.63 7.72
N ALA A 470 36.72 5.60 8.15
CA ALA A 470 37.53 5.53 9.35
C ALA A 470 36.71 5.45 10.67
N LYS A 471 35.40 5.75 10.61
CA LYS A 471 34.49 5.78 11.75
C LYS A 471 33.43 4.69 11.72
N LEU A 472 33.45 3.77 10.75
CA LEU A 472 32.54 2.62 10.72
C LEU A 472 32.55 1.82 12.02
N GLY A 473 33.71 1.61 12.65
CA GLY A 473 33.78 0.94 13.95
C GLY A 473 33.03 1.69 15.08
N TYR A 474 33.08 3.03 15.09
CA TYR A 474 32.30 3.84 16.03
C TYR A 474 30.79 3.72 15.76
N LEU A 475 30.40 3.65 14.48
CA LEU A 475 29.00 3.51 14.06
C LEU A 475 28.47 2.11 14.40
N SER A 476 29.25 1.05 14.17
CA SER A 476 28.97 -0.31 14.63
C SER A 476 28.78 -0.37 16.15
N ASP A 477 29.72 0.21 16.92
CA ASP A 477 29.65 0.24 18.40
C ASP A 477 28.43 1.00 18.92
N LEU A 478 27.96 2.00 18.19
CA LEU A 478 26.73 2.74 18.49
C LEU A 478 25.46 1.92 18.21
N GLY A 479 25.57 0.87 17.39
CA GLY A 479 24.47 -0.01 16.99
C GLY A 479 23.82 0.36 15.66
N VAL A 480 24.51 1.13 14.82
CA VAL A 480 24.03 1.52 13.49
C VAL A 480 24.08 0.32 12.56
N THR A 481 22.98 0.06 11.85
CA THR A 481 22.88 -1.01 10.86
C THR A 481 22.66 -0.48 9.43
N ALA A 482 22.28 0.81 9.28
CA ALA A 482 22.21 1.49 7.99
C ALA A 482 22.76 2.92 8.06
N LEU A 483 23.53 3.33 7.06
CA LEU A 483 23.97 4.71 6.84
C LEU A 483 23.08 5.37 5.81
N TRP A 484 22.58 6.56 6.14
CA TRP A 484 22.06 7.49 5.17
C TRP A 484 23.11 8.57 4.97
N LEU A 485 23.75 8.60 3.81
CA LEU A 485 24.75 9.61 3.48
C LEU A 485 24.08 10.82 2.84
N THR A 486 24.68 12.01 3.04
CA THR A 486 24.42 13.15 2.17
C THR A 486 24.61 12.76 0.70
N ALA A 487 23.95 13.48 -0.19
CA ALA A 487 24.07 13.32 -1.63
C ALA A 487 25.55 13.39 -2.08
N PRO A 488 26.11 12.30 -2.65
CA PRO A 488 27.55 12.19 -2.88
C PRO A 488 28.01 12.75 -4.24
N TYR A 489 27.09 13.16 -5.10
CA TYR A 489 27.41 13.67 -6.44
C TYR A 489 27.80 15.14 -6.42
N GLU A 490 28.50 15.57 -7.47
CA GLU A 490 29.00 16.94 -7.57
C GLU A 490 27.93 18.00 -7.37
N ASN A 491 28.29 19.07 -6.65
CA ASN A 491 27.47 20.25 -6.44
C ASN A 491 28.11 21.50 -7.07
N ARG A 492 27.36 22.60 -7.05
CA ARG A 492 27.86 23.88 -7.56
C ARG A 492 29.10 24.39 -6.80
N ASP A 493 30.02 24.97 -7.54
CA ASP A 493 31.27 25.59 -7.03
C ASP A 493 31.10 27.06 -6.61
N SER A 494 29.87 27.55 -6.56
CA SER A 494 29.53 28.95 -6.31
C SER A 494 28.55 29.06 -5.15
N ALA A 495 28.66 30.13 -4.36
CA ALA A 495 27.82 30.31 -3.19
C ALA A 495 26.38 30.71 -3.56
N GLY A 496 25.41 30.06 -2.92
CA GLY A 496 23.98 30.33 -3.06
C GLY A 496 23.41 31.02 -1.83
N LYS A 497 22.40 31.87 -2.01
CA LYS A 497 21.76 32.57 -0.90
C LYS A 497 20.82 31.63 -0.15
N GLY A 498 20.86 31.66 1.19
CA GLY A 498 19.91 30.97 2.05
C GLY A 498 18.46 31.39 1.81
N MET A 499 17.52 30.52 2.17
CA MET A 499 16.08 30.77 1.99
C MET A 499 15.44 31.46 3.21
N GLY A 500 14.34 32.18 2.97
CA GLY A 500 13.53 32.79 4.02
C GLY A 500 14.13 34.07 4.59
N ALA A 501 14.13 34.21 5.92
CA ALA A 501 14.70 35.38 6.61
C ALA A 501 16.24 35.34 6.67
N ASP A 502 16.85 34.24 6.24
CA ASP A 502 18.30 34.09 6.17
C ASP A 502 18.86 34.80 4.93
N SER A 503 19.86 35.64 5.13
CA SER A 503 20.55 36.37 4.06
C SER A 503 21.96 35.86 3.79
N HIS A 504 22.43 34.84 4.50
CA HIS A 504 23.78 34.32 4.34
C HIS A 504 23.95 33.61 3.00
N TYR A 505 25.17 33.66 2.49
CA TYR A 505 25.59 32.89 1.33
C TYR A 505 26.27 31.60 1.78
N TYR A 506 25.72 30.48 1.37
CA TYR A 506 26.17 29.14 1.70
C TYR A 506 26.91 28.52 0.52
N SER A 507 27.87 27.65 0.83
CA SER A 507 28.37 26.67 -0.12
C SER A 507 27.44 25.45 -0.15
N ALA A 508 27.59 24.61 -1.16
CA ALA A 508 26.74 23.43 -1.38
C ALA A 508 27.03 22.24 -0.44
N TYR A 509 27.67 22.46 0.71
CA TYR A 509 28.18 21.42 1.60
C TYR A 509 27.14 20.39 2.07
N HIS A 510 25.86 20.71 1.92
CA HIS A 510 24.74 19.87 2.31
C HIS A 510 24.29 18.89 1.22
N GLY A 511 24.82 18.99 -0.01
CA GLY A 511 24.56 18.05 -1.11
C GLY A 511 23.25 18.26 -1.88
N TYR A 512 22.54 19.36 -1.65
CA TYR A 512 21.22 19.63 -2.29
C TYR A 512 21.31 20.59 -3.48
N TRP A 513 22.51 20.92 -3.97
CA TRP A 513 22.67 21.77 -5.17
C TRP A 513 23.41 21.01 -6.27
N PRO A 514 22.89 19.85 -6.71
CA PRO A 514 23.59 18.97 -7.62
C PRO A 514 23.89 19.65 -8.95
N SER A 515 25.11 19.49 -9.44
CA SER A 515 25.58 20.07 -10.70
C SER A 515 26.03 18.99 -11.69
N PRO A 516 25.13 18.08 -12.11
CA PRO A 516 25.49 16.99 -13.01
C PRO A 516 25.87 17.51 -14.40
N ALA A 517 26.74 16.77 -15.07
CA ALA A 517 26.98 16.96 -16.49
C ALA A 517 25.79 16.46 -17.34
N ASN A 518 25.76 16.80 -18.63
CA ASN A 518 24.77 16.25 -19.55
C ASN A 518 25.17 14.83 -19.98
N THR A 519 24.90 13.86 -19.10
CA THR A 519 25.30 12.46 -19.25
C THR A 519 24.38 11.71 -20.21
N ASP A 520 24.94 11.08 -21.23
CA ASP A 520 24.26 10.05 -22.03
C ASP A 520 24.45 8.69 -21.36
N PHE A 521 23.40 8.16 -20.71
CA PHE A 521 23.41 6.85 -20.04
C PHE A 521 23.37 5.67 -21.02
N ASP A 522 22.99 5.89 -22.28
CA ASP A 522 22.90 4.85 -23.31
C ASP A 522 24.17 4.79 -24.19
N ALA A 523 25.19 5.58 -23.87
CA ALA A 523 26.45 5.59 -24.60
C ALA A 523 27.11 4.20 -24.59
N ALA A 524 27.62 3.77 -25.76
CA ALA A 524 28.13 2.41 -26.00
C ALA A 524 29.32 1.97 -25.12
N GLY A 525 29.91 2.89 -24.35
CA GLY A 525 31.00 2.64 -23.41
C GLY A 525 30.61 2.81 -21.94
N GLY A 526 29.31 2.91 -21.64
CA GLY A 526 28.78 3.37 -20.36
C GLY A 526 28.58 4.88 -20.33
N PRO A 527 28.04 5.43 -19.22
CA PRO A 527 27.59 6.82 -19.17
C PRO A 527 28.69 7.82 -19.53
N ALA A 528 28.36 8.76 -20.41
CA ALA A 528 29.31 9.72 -20.96
C ALA A 528 28.73 11.15 -21.04
N PRO A 529 29.37 12.17 -20.41
CA PRO A 529 30.44 12.04 -19.43
C PRO A 529 30.00 11.21 -18.21
N ARG A 530 30.96 10.61 -17.52
CA ARG A 530 30.67 9.79 -16.35
C ARG A 530 30.17 10.70 -15.21
N PRO A 531 29.09 10.34 -14.49
CA PRO A 531 28.67 11.09 -13.31
C PRO A 531 29.79 11.13 -12.27
N ALA A 532 29.96 12.26 -11.59
CA ALA A 532 31.09 12.52 -10.70
C ALA A 532 30.64 12.59 -9.23
N VAL A 533 31.48 12.03 -8.35
CA VAL A 533 31.40 12.25 -6.89
C VAL A 533 31.87 13.67 -6.58
N GLU A 534 31.25 14.32 -5.59
CA GLU A 534 31.63 15.65 -5.10
C GLU A 534 33.11 15.67 -4.70
N SER A 535 33.89 16.46 -5.42
CA SER A 535 35.34 16.46 -5.32
C SER A 535 35.88 16.87 -3.94
N ARG A 536 35.07 17.59 -3.16
CA ARG A 536 35.39 18.01 -1.78
C ARG A 536 35.12 16.94 -0.74
N LEU A 537 34.32 15.92 -1.07
CA LEU A 537 34.03 14.78 -0.19
C LEU A 537 34.92 13.57 -0.50
N GLY A 538 35.48 13.50 -1.72
CA GLY A 538 36.37 12.44 -2.17
C GLY A 538 36.21 12.14 -3.65
N ASP A 539 36.50 10.89 -4.05
CA ASP A 539 36.30 10.41 -5.42
C ASP A 539 35.46 9.11 -5.50
N GLU A 540 35.30 8.57 -6.71
CA GLU A 540 34.58 7.30 -6.91
C GLU A 540 35.24 6.11 -6.18
N ALA A 541 36.56 6.12 -6.02
CA ALA A 541 37.27 5.06 -5.32
C ALA A 541 36.99 5.15 -3.82
N ASP A 542 36.94 6.35 -3.25
CA ASP A 542 36.56 6.57 -1.85
C ASP A 542 35.12 6.14 -1.58
N LEU A 543 34.17 6.50 -2.45
CA LEU A 543 32.77 6.09 -2.29
C LEU A 543 32.61 4.56 -2.36
N ARG A 544 33.28 3.92 -3.33
CA ARG A 544 33.27 2.46 -3.46
C ARG A 544 33.92 1.78 -2.25
N ALA A 545 35.01 2.35 -1.74
CA ALA A 545 35.69 1.86 -0.56
C ALA A 545 34.79 1.97 0.68
N LEU A 546 34.08 3.08 0.86
CA LEU A 546 33.12 3.27 1.95
C LEU A 546 32.00 2.23 1.89
N VAL A 547 31.33 2.08 0.75
CA VAL A 547 30.22 1.11 0.60
C VAL A 547 30.72 -0.31 0.85
N SER A 548 31.84 -0.69 0.24
CA SER A 548 32.43 -2.03 0.44
C SER A 548 32.83 -2.27 1.91
N ALA A 549 33.39 -1.26 2.58
CA ALA A 549 33.79 -1.36 3.98
C ALA A 549 32.59 -1.41 4.92
N ALA A 550 31.50 -0.69 4.60
CA ALA A 550 30.25 -0.74 5.35
C ALA A 550 29.60 -2.13 5.24
N HIS A 551 29.50 -2.68 4.03
CA HIS A 551 29.01 -4.05 3.80
C HIS A 551 29.87 -5.13 4.45
N ALA A 552 31.17 -4.90 4.58
CA ALA A 552 32.09 -5.81 5.26
C ALA A 552 32.17 -5.60 6.78
N ALA A 553 31.60 -4.52 7.31
CA ALA A 553 31.57 -4.27 8.75
C ALA A 553 30.59 -5.23 9.43
N THR A 554 30.81 -5.50 10.71
CA THR A 554 29.81 -6.18 11.54
C THR A 554 29.02 -5.12 12.28
N SER A 555 27.71 -5.07 12.07
CA SER A 555 26.80 -4.16 12.77
C SER A 555 26.09 -4.85 13.93
N ALA A 556 25.19 -4.16 14.63
CA ALA A 556 24.52 -4.69 15.83
C ALA A 556 23.59 -5.89 15.58
N ASN A 557 23.20 -6.14 14.34
CA ASN A 557 22.42 -7.32 13.95
C ASN A 557 23.29 -8.40 13.27
N ASP A 558 24.62 -8.32 13.41
CA ASP A 558 25.61 -9.20 12.79
C ASP A 558 25.66 -9.16 11.24
N ASP A 559 24.94 -8.24 10.60
CA ASP A 559 25.04 -7.96 9.15
C ASP A 559 26.04 -6.85 8.83
N GLY A 560 26.38 -6.77 7.53
CA GLY A 560 26.96 -5.58 6.91
C GLY A 560 26.13 -4.32 7.15
N ILE A 561 26.78 -3.18 7.36
CA ILE A 561 26.08 -1.89 7.43
C ILE A 561 25.61 -1.52 6.02
N LYS A 562 24.30 -1.34 5.85
CA LYS A 562 23.67 -0.90 4.61
C LYS A 562 23.96 0.58 4.32
N VAL A 563 23.98 0.97 3.06
CA VAL A 563 24.28 2.35 2.65
C VAL A 563 23.20 2.87 1.71
N LEU A 564 22.58 3.98 2.10
CA LEU A 564 21.65 4.76 1.28
C LEU A 564 22.23 6.14 1.00
N PHE A 565 21.86 6.72 -0.14
CA PHE A 565 22.16 8.11 -0.44
C PHE A 565 20.91 8.98 -0.34
N ASP A 566 21.08 10.25 0.01
CA ASP A 566 20.12 11.26 -0.41
C ASP A 566 20.15 11.37 -1.94
N TYR A 567 18.99 11.29 -2.58
CA TYR A 567 18.86 11.43 -4.03
C TYR A 567 17.95 12.60 -4.35
N VAL A 568 18.53 13.60 -5.03
CA VAL A 568 17.92 14.89 -5.36
C VAL A 568 17.46 14.83 -6.80
N MET A 569 16.25 14.31 -6.99
CA MET A 569 15.62 14.21 -8.31
C MET A 569 14.81 15.44 -8.67
N ASN A 570 14.38 16.24 -7.69
CA ASN A 570 13.46 17.35 -7.93
C ASN A 570 14.08 18.46 -8.78
N HIS A 571 15.38 18.74 -8.62
CA HIS A 571 16.06 19.86 -9.27
C HIS A 571 17.54 19.57 -9.51
N VAL A 572 18.15 20.41 -10.34
CA VAL A 572 19.61 20.57 -10.43
C VAL A 572 19.98 22.02 -10.20
N ASP A 573 21.26 22.33 -10.05
CA ASP A 573 21.76 23.69 -10.12
C ASP A 573 21.72 24.24 -11.55
N ILE A 574 21.42 25.53 -11.67
CA ILE A 574 21.32 26.24 -12.96
C ILE A 574 22.65 26.31 -13.72
N GLU A 575 23.80 26.16 -13.05
CA GLU A 575 25.13 26.12 -13.66
C GLU A 575 25.49 24.71 -14.17
N SER A 576 24.67 23.69 -13.88
CA SER A 576 24.90 22.30 -14.28
C SER A 576 24.93 22.10 -15.80
N GLY A 577 25.77 21.17 -16.25
CA GLY A 577 25.90 20.84 -17.67
C GLY A 577 24.60 20.28 -18.25
N LEU A 578 23.82 19.55 -17.44
CA LEU A 578 22.49 19.06 -17.80
C LEU A 578 21.54 20.22 -18.09
N TYR A 579 21.39 21.16 -17.14
CA TYR A 579 20.49 22.30 -17.32
C TYR A 579 20.86 23.15 -18.53
N GLN A 580 22.16 23.43 -18.70
CA GLN A 580 22.65 24.24 -19.83
C GLN A 580 22.34 23.57 -21.18
N SER A 581 22.30 22.24 -21.23
CA SER A 581 22.01 21.48 -22.44
C SER A 581 20.51 21.28 -22.69
N HIS A 582 19.72 21.18 -21.62
CA HIS A 582 18.32 20.77 -21.64
C HIS A 582 17.44 21.70 -20.80
N ASN A 583 17.58 23.01 -20.97
CA ASN A 583 16.81 23.99 -20.18
C ASN A 583 15.29 23.89 -20.37
N ASP A 584 14.83 23.21 -21.43
CA ASP A 584 13.45 22.87 -21.74
C ASP A 584 12.90 21.68 -20.94
N TRP A 585 13.76 20.95 -20.21
CA TRP A 585 13.37 19.86 -19.31
C TRP A 585 12.94 20.35 -17.93
N PHE A 586 12.98 21.66 -17.68
CA PHE A 586 12.73 22.26 -16.38
C PHE A 586 11.50 23.16 -16.40
N ALA A 587 10.68 23.05 -15.37
CA ALA A 587 9.37 23.68 -15.34
C ALA A 587 9.49 25.20 -15.23
N ARG A 588 8.69 25.90 -16.04
CA ARG A 588 8.64 27.37 -16.06
C ARG A 588 7.21 27.87 -16.07
N ARG A 589 6.95 28.91 -15.25
CA ARG A 589 5.70 29.66 -15.25
C ARG A 589 5.95 31.03 -15.83
N ASN A 590 5.31 31.34 -16.95
CA ASN A 590 5.46 32.63 -17.65
C ASN A 590 6.91 33.00 -17.98
N GLY A 591 7.73 32.02 -18.34
CA GLY A 591 9.14 32.21 -18.73
C GLY A 591 10.15 32.19 -17.56
N SER A 592 9.69 32.22 -16.31
CA SER A 592 10.54 32.18 -15.12
C SER A 592 10.30 30.91 -14.29
N PHE A 593 11.23 30.57 -13.40
CA PHE A 593 10.98 29.52 -12.40
C PHE A 593 9.94 29.99 -11.39
N ALA A 594 8.96 29.14 -11.12
CA ALA A 594 7.95 29.41 -10.12
C ALA A 594 8.50 29.03 -8.75
N LEU A 595 8.85 30.01 -7.90
CA LEU A 595 9.37 29.70 -6.58
C LEU A 595 8.30 29.06 -5.69
N CYS A 596 8.69 28.03 -4.93
CA CYS A 596 7.85 27.38 -3.94
C CYS A 596 7.50 28.41 -2.85
N GLY A 597 6.23 28.83 -2.82
CA GLY A 597 5.73 29.94 -1.99
C GLY A 597 4.42 30.47 -2.56
N ASP A 598 3.74 31.38 -1.85
CA ASP A 598 2.52 32.06 -2.31
C ASP A 598 1.46 31.14 -2.97
N GLY A 599 1.08 30.07 -2.28
CA GLY A 599 0.03 29.14 -2.73
C GLY A 599 0.47 28.05 -3.70
N LEU A 600 1.71 28.09 -4.22
CA LEU A 600 2.22 27.04 -5.12
C LEU A 600 2.68 25.78 -4.40
N TRP A 601 2.91 25.87 -3.08
CA TRP A 601 3.31 24.72 -2.27
C TRP A 601 2.26 23.60 -2.21
N ASP A 602 0.99 23.99 -2.33
CA ASP A 602 -0.17 23.10 -2.26
C ASP A 602 -0.98 23.10 -3.56
N ASP A 603 -0.48 23.77 -4.61
CA ASP A 603 -1.08 23.74 -5.96
C ASP A 603 -0.85 22.34 -6.58
N PRO A 604 -1.88 21.61 -7.02
CA PRO A 604 -1.75 20.22 -7.48
C PRO A 604 -0.84 20.03 -8.70
N TYR A 605 -0.57 21.10 -9.46
CA TYR A 605 0.35 21.06 -10.58
C TYR A 605 1.72 21.64 -10.22
N TRP A 606 1.74 22.84 -9.63
CA TRP A 606 2.97 23.56 -9.30
C TRP A 606 3.65 23.06 -8.04
N SER A 607 2.95 22.39 -7.12
CA SER A 607 3.60 21.74 -5.97
C SER A 607 4.62 20.72 -6.43
N GLN A 608 4.44 20.07 -7.58
CA GLN A 608 5.38 19.10 -8.16
C GLN A 608 6.41 19.71 -9.12
N ARG A 609 6.42 21.04 -9.28
CA ARG A 609 7.15 21.76 -10.35
C ARG A 609 7.66 23.13 -9.90
N CYS A 610 7.61 23.44 -8.60
CA CYS A 610 8.07 24.69 -8.06
C CYS A 610 9.55 24.59 -7.68
N ALA A 611 10.26 25.70 -7.86
CA ALA A 611 11.68 25.83 -7.56
C ALA A 611 11.85 26.27 -6.11
N PHE A 612 12.75 25.66 -5.35
CA PHE A 612 13.02 26.18 -4.00
C PHE A 612 13.71 27.54 -4.01
N THR A 613 14.49 27.81 -5.06
CA THR A 613 15.19 29.07 -5.28
C THR A 613 15.41 29.28 -6.77
N ASP A 614 15.79 30.49 -7.18
CA ASP A 614 15.94 30.86 -8.59
C ASP A 614 17.14 30.20 -9.29
N TYR A 615 18.04 29.60 -8.51
CA TYR A 615 19.19 28.85 -8.99
C TYR A 615 19.04 27.32 -8.90
N LEU A 616 17.87 26.80 -8.45
CA LEU A 616 17.56 25.37 -8.44
C LEU A 616 16.34 25.08 -9.33
N PRO A 617 16.51 25.06 -10.67
CA PRO A 617 15.46 24.69 -11.61
C PRO A 617 14.83 23.32 -11.29
N PRO A 618 13.50 23.26 -11.09
CA PRO A 618 12.79 22.00 -10.87
C PRO A 618 12.57 21.29 -12.21
N PHE A 619 12.75 19.97 -12.22
CA PHE A 619 12.44 19.17 -13.39
C PHE A 619 10.96 19.27 -13.76
N ASP A 620 10.67 19.25 -15.06
CA ASP A 620 9.33 18.96 -15.58
C ASP A 620 9.27 17.49 -15.97
N PHE A 621 8.86 16.65 -15.04
CA PHE A 621 8.77 15.21 -15.27
C PHE A 621 7.61 14.78 -16.16
N ASP A 622 6.78 15.68 -16.69
CA ASP A 622 5.90 15.33 -17.81
C ASP A 622 6.70 15.12 -19.10
N ASN A 623 7.88 15.76 -19.19
CA ASN A 623 8.85 15.48 -20.24
C ASN A 623 9.44 14.07 -20.04
N ALA A 624 9.03 13.14 -20.91
CA ALA A 624 9.46 11.75 -20.83
C ALA A 624 11.00 11.58 -20.94
N ALA A 625 11.70 12.46 -21.68
CA ALA A 625 13.16 12.39 -21.79
C ALA A 625 13.83 12.82 -20.47
N ALA A 626 13.32 13.88 -19.83
CA ALA A 626 13.79 14.33 -18.52
C ALA A 626 13.58 13.26 -17.45
N ARG A 627 12.39 12.64 -17.44
CA ARG A 627 12.05 11.56 -16.52
C ARG A 627 12.91 10.32 -16.73
N ALA A 628 13.07 9.88 -17.98
CA ALA A 628 13.92 8.75 -18.33
C ALA A 628 15.38 8.97 -17.94
N TRP A 629 15.91 10.18 -18.19
CA TRP A 629 17.27 10.55 -17.80
C TRP A 629 17.46 10.49 -16.27
N SER A 630 16.55 11.10 -15.51
CA SER A 630 16.64 11.14 -14.05
C SER A 630 16.49 9.75 -13.41
N VAL A 631 15.66 8.88 -13.98
CA VAL A 631 15.56 7.48 -13.54
C VAL A 631 16.83 6.70 -13.89
N ALA A 632 17.42 6.93 -15.07
CA ALA A 632 18.67 6.29 -15.47
C ALA A 632 19.85 6.69 -14.58
N ASP A 633 19.94 7.97 -14.17
CA ASP A 633 20.94 8.44 -13.21
C ASP A 633 20.80 7.71 -11.85
N ALA A 634 19.58 7.64 -11.30
CA ALA A 634 19.30 6.90 -10.06
C ALA A 634 19.72 5.42 -10.14
N LEU A 635 19.46 4.76 -11.27
CA LEU A 635 19.84 3.35 -11.46
C LEU A 635 21.34 3.19 -11.62
N TRP A 636 22.00 4.13 -12.29
CA TRP A 636 23.45 4.09 -12.44
C TRP A 636 24.15 4.21 -11.09
N TRP A 637 23.78 5.18 -10.25
CA TRP A 637 24.37 5.31 -8.91
C TRP A 637 24.15 4.04 -8.06
N ALA A 638 22.97 3.42 -8.18
CA ALA A 638 22.63 2.20 -7.46
C ALA A 638 23.53 1.03 -7.88
N THR A 639 23.68 0.84 -9.18
CA THR A 639 24.42 -0.28 -9.76
C THR A 639 25.93 -0.09 -9.74
N GLU A 640 26.42 1.13 -9.94
CA GLU A 640 27.85 1.45 -10.01
C GLU A 640 28.53 1.26 -8.65
N PHE A 641 27.87 1.68 -7.56
CA PHE A 641 28.43 1.64 -6.21
C PHE A 641 27.86 0.50 -5.36
N GLY A 642 26.77 -0.14 -5.80
CA GLY A 642 26.10 -1.19 -5.05
C GLY A 642 25.41 -0.66 -3.80
N VAL A 643 24.81 0.53 -3.85
CA VAL A 643 24.06 1.05 -2.69
C VAL A 643 22.75 0.31 -2.48
N ASP A 644 22.32 0.26 -1.22
CA ASP A 644 21.16 -0.51 -0.80
C ASP A 644 19.86 0.31 -0.84
N GLY A 645 19.91 1.61 -1.10
CA GLY A 645 18.69 2.41 -1.30
C GLY A 645 18.90 3.91 -1.43
N TYR A 646 17.78 4.62 -1.50
CA TYR A 646 17.75 6.08 -1.53
C TYR A 646 16.77 6.65 -0.52
N ARG A 647 17.17 7.75 0.12
CA ARG A 647 16.23 8.73 0.67
C ARG A 647 15.92 9.72 -0.46
N LEU A 648 14.67 9.77 -0.88
CA LEU A 648 14.24 10.63 -1.97
C LEU A 648 13.97 12.05 -1.45
N ASP A 649 14.79 13.02 -1.85
CA ASP A 649 14.62 14.41 -1.46
C ASP A 649 13.33 15.01 -2.01
N ALA A 650 12.71 15.88 -1.22
CA ALA A 650 11.58 16.69 -1.67
C ALA A 650 10.46 15.90 -2.39
N ILE A 651 10.20 14.64 -2.01
CA ILE A 651 9.34 13.74 -2.80
C ILE A 651 7.91 14.23 -3.02
N LYS A 652 7.38 15.09 -2.14
CA LYS A 652 6.10 15.81 -2.34
C LYS A 652 6.09 16.59 -3.65
N HIS A 653 7.25 17.08 -4.07
CA HIS A 653 7.46 17.93 -5.24
C HIS A 653 7.79 17.13 -6.51
N VAL A 654 7.52 15.83 -6.53
CA VAL A 654 7.81 14.96 -7.68
C VAL A 654 6.53 14.21 -8.06
N PRO A 655 6.15 14.14 -9.35
CA PRO A 655 4.97 13.40 -9.76
C PRO A 655 5.16 11.90 -9.58
N LEU A 656 4.05 11.20 -9.30
CA LEU A 656 4.03 9.75 -9.10
C LEU A 656 4.58 8.96 -10.31
N SER A 657 4.46 9.50 -11.52
CA SER A 657 5.01 8.89 -12.73
C SER A 657 6.51 8.61 -12.64
N TRP A 658 7.28 9.48 -11.99
CA TRP A 658 8.71 9.26 -11.79
C TRP A 658 8.98 8.07 -10.86
N LEU A 659 8.21 7.95 -9.77
CA LEU A 659 8.31 6.84 -8.82
C LEU A 659 7.92 5.49 -9.46
N VAL A 660 6.87 5.48 -10.26
CA VAL A 660 6.42 4.28 -10.97
C VAL A 660 7.48 3.81 -11.98
N ASP A 661 8.06 4.74 -12.74
CA ASP A 661 9.13 4.42 -13.71
C ASP A 661 10.40 3.91 -13.00
N LEU A 662 10.82 4.56 -11.91
CA LEU A 662 11.95 4.09 -11.10
C LEU A 662 11.71 2.68 -10.56
N ARG A 663 10.55 2.43 -9.94
CA ARG A 663 10.22 1.11 -9.38
C ARG A 663 10.18 0.03 -10.45
N ALA A 664 9.56 0.32 -11.59
CA ALA A 664 9.50 -0.61 -12.72
C ALA A 664 10.91 -0.98 -13.21
N ARG A 665 11.78 0.03 -13.37
CA ARG A 665 13.17 -0.18 -13.80
C ARG A 665 14.04 -0.90 -12.76
N LEU A 666 13.89 -0.59 -11.48
CA LEU A 666 14.59 -1.30 -10.40
C LEU A 666 14.25 -2.80 -10.45
N ASN A 667 12.96 -3.15 -10.61
CA ASN A 667 12.50 -4.53 -10.70
C ASN A 667 12.98 -5.26 -11.96
N SER A 668 13.13 -4.56 -13.09
CA SER A 668 13.55 -5.18 -14.34
C SER A 668 15.06 -5.30 -14.48
N ASP A 669 15.80 -4.30 -14.01
CA ASP A 669 17.22 -4.14 -14.34
C ASP A 669 18.15 -4.59 -13.22
N ILE A 670 17.64 -4.64 -11.98
CA ILE A 670 18.37 -5.13 -10.82
C ILE A 670 17.73 -6.45 -10.40
N THR A 671 18.32 -7.55 -10.88
CA THR A 671 17.81 -8.92 -10.67
C THR A 671 17.87 -9.40 -9.21
N THR A 672 18.52 -8.64 -8.34
CA THR A 672 18.70 -8.94 -6.92
C THR A 672 18.89 -7.60 -6.19
N PRO A 673 17.79 -6.88 -5.87
CA PRO A 673 17.86 -5.72 -4.99
C PRO A 673 18.47 -6.14 -3.65
N ALA A 674 19.40 -5.33 -3.11
CA ALA A 674 20.20 -5.64 -1.93
C ALA A 674 19.42 -5.64 -0.61
#